data_AF-A0AAU6D9K4-F1
#
_entry.id   AF-A0AAU6D9K4-F1
#
_cell.length_a   1.000
_cell.length_b   1.000
_cell.length_c   1.000
_cell.angle_alpha   90.00
_cell.angle_beta   90.00
_cell.angle_gamma   90.00
#
_symmetry.space_group_name_H-M   'P 1'
#
loop_
_entity.id
_entity.type
_entity.pdbx_description
1 polymer ?
#
loop_
_entity_poly.entity_id
_entity_poly.type
_entity_poly.pdbx_seq_one_letter_code
_entity_poly.pdbx_strand_id
1 'polypeptide(L)'
;MTNTAGTWTWTVGSLTTGSVLDYWFTYEKSGPQFDTPHFTYTQGSGGGTTGGTTTPPPGTVATPSFSPAGGTFTTAQSVTISDATSGAAIHYTLDGSTPTASSPTYSSALSIGATTTVKALATKSGSANSAVASATYTINTGSQAGCPAQSDTPDFGPNVHIFDPSMGDAAIQAQLDAQFNQMKDTNTAQFSENRVADLYKPGTYNVQDNVGFYTSVAGLGQNPDQVTINGDVTVDAFNASDAGNATQNFWRSAENLAINPSSGTDRWAVAQAAPFRRIDVHGGLDLYPASYGYASGGYIADTKVSGQTASVSQQQWYTRDSSFGSWAGGVWNMVFSGVGGAPANTFPNPPETTLATTPVSRDVPYLYIDSTNKYRVFLPSLRTNASGPSWASGSTPGTSLPMSQFYVVKAGDTAATINNALSQGCNLFVTPGVYHLNQTLNVTKANTVVLGIGYPTFVPDNGVNAMQVADVDGVRLKGLLFDAGTTNSQALLTVGPSGSTASHAANPTTIQDVFFRIGGEHVGKATNSLIVNSSNTVIDHIWAWRADHGTGGTVGWTTNTADTGLTVNGNNVLATGLFVEHYQKYEVVWNGQGGKTIFFQNEMPYDPPNQAAWMSSASVNGYAAYKVGANVTTHEAWGLGSYCYFNVNPAVNSYHAFEVPNTSGVKFHDALTVSLGGVGTITHVINDTGAVTASNTTPSNVVNFP
;
A
#
# COMPACT_ATOMS: atom_id res chain seq x y z
N MET A 1 57.15 3.75 -18.43
CA MET A 1 56.14 2.77 -17.96
C MET A 1 56.23 1.54 -18.85
N THR A 2 56.31 0.36 -18.27
CA THR A 2 56.24 -0.91 -19.01
C THR A 2 54.79 -1.36 -19.13
N ASN A 3 54.36 -1.80 -20.31
CA ASN A 3 53.02 -2.37 -20.53
C ASN A 3 53.14 -3.88 -20.63
N THR A 4 52.53 -4.58 -19.67
CA THR A 4 52.28 -6.01 -19.75
C THR A 4 50.82 -6.22 -19.35
N ALA A 5 50.03 -6.84 -20.25
CA ALA A 5 48.62 -7.16 -20.02
C ALA A 5 47.69 -5.96 -19.69
N GLY A 6 47.94 -4.76 -20.23
CA GLY A 6 47.03 -3.61 -20.06
C GLY A 6 47.19 -2.86 -18.74
N THR A 7 48.25 -3.12 -17.98
CA THR A 7 48.61 -2.39 -16.77
C THR A 7 49.88 -1.57 -17.01
N TRP A 8 49.84 -0.29 -16.64
CA TRP A 8 51.01 0.60 -16.69
C TRP A 8 51.58 0.77 -15.29
N THR A 9 52.88 0.54 -15.13
CA THR A 9 53.54 0.66 -13.82
C THR A 9 54.68 1.68 -13.87
N TRP A 10 54.76 2.52 -12.84
CA TRP A 10 55.85 3.46 -12.59
C TRP A 10 56.24 3.40 -11.11
N THR A 11 57.51 3.12 -10.83
CA THR A 11 58.03 3.04 -9.46
C THR A 11 58.58 4.40 -9.04
N VAL A 12 58.08 4.96 -7.95
CA VAL A 12 58.64 6.14 -7.29
C VAL A 12 59.44 5.69 -6.08
N GLY A 13 60.76 5.92 -6.09
CA GLY A 13 61.67 5.55 -5.02
C GLY A 13 61.94 6.69 -4.03
N SER A 14 62.55 6.33 -2.89
CA SER A 14 63.13 7.27 -1.91
C SER A 14 62.15 8.26 -1.25
N LEU A 15 60.89 7.88 -1.10
CA LEU A 15 59.91 8.70 -0.37
C LEU A 15 60.10 8.53 1.15
N THR A 16 59.97 9.64 1.87
CA THR A 16 60.02 9.68 3.33
C THR A 16 58.60 9.61 3.90
N THR A 17 58.43 9.07 5.11
CA THR A 17 57.14 9.07 5.80
C THR A 17 56.54 10.49 5.86
N GLY A 18 55.29 10.63 5.42
CA GLY A 18 54.58 11.91 5.29
C GLY A 18 54.62 12.54 3.90
N SER A 19 55.41 12.01 2.96
CA SER A 19 55.37 12.45 1.56
C SER A 19 54.01 12.13 0.93
N VAL A 20 53.42 13.12 0.25
CA VAL A 20 52.18 12.98 -0.51
C VAL A 20 52.50 12.81 -1.99
N LEU A 21 52.08 11.69 -2.56
CA LEU A 21 52.05 11.44 -4.00
C LEU A 21 50.68 11.84 -4.52
N ASP A 22 50.64 12.85 -5.39
CA ASP A 22 49.44 13.23 -6.15
C ASP A 22 49.61 12.73 -7.58
N TYR A 23 48.63 11.98 -8.10
CA TYR A 23 48.74 11.36 -9.42
C TYR A 23 47.39 11.20 -10.12
N TRP A 24 47.43 11.34 -11.44
CA TRP A 24 46.37 11.06 -12.38
C TRP A 24 47.01 10.75 -13.73
N PHE A 25 46.27 10.11 -14.64
CA PHE A 25 46.73 9.92 -16.00
C PHE A 25 45.56 9.99 -16.97
N THR A 26 45.86 10.46 -18.17
CA THR A 26 44.93 10.45 -19.30
C THR A 26 45.23 9.22 -20.15
N TYR A 27 44.20 8.48 -20.57
CA TYR A 27 44.36 7.35 -21.48
C TYR A 27 43.35 7.40 -22.62
N GLU A 28 43.72 6.86 -23.78
CA GLU A 28 42.83 6.72 -24.92
C GLU A 28 42.24 5.31 -24.97
N LYS A 29 40.92 5.22 -25.15
CA LYS A 29 40.23 3.95 -25.39
C LYS A 29 39.35 4.08 -26.61
N SER A 30 39.83 3.58 -27.76
CA SER A 30 39.10 3.58 -29.04
C SER A 30 38.77 4.99 -29.58
N GLY A 31 39.66 5.96 -29.38
CA GLY A 31 39.57 7.31 -29.97
C GLY A 31 39.39 8.45 -28.97
N PRO A 32 38.44 8.40 -28.01
CA PRO A 32 38.32 9.42 -26.98
C PRO A 32 39.39 9.30 -25.89
N GLN A 33 39.87 10.44 -25.40
CA GLN A 33 40.70 10.57 -24.20
C GLN A 33 39.83 10.61 -22.96
N PHE A 34 40.23 9.85 -21.94
CA PHE A 34 39.58 9.79 -20.64
C PHE A 34 40.60 10.13 -19.56
N ASP A 35 40.24 11.08 -18.70
CA ASP A 35 41.01 11.39 -17.50
C ASP A 35 40.59 10.47 -16.36
N THR A 36 41.56 10.00 -15.60
CA THR A 36 41.25 9.38 -14.31
C THR A 36 40.93 10.44 -13.26
N PRO A 37 40.18 10.09 -12.19
CA PRO A 37 40.13 10.91 -10.99
C PRO A 37 41.53 11.25 -10.45
N HIS A 38 41.64 12.35 -9.71
CA HIS A 38 42.85 12.69 -8.96
C HIS A 38 42.97 11.77 -7.75
N PHE A 39 44.13 11.13 -7.59
CA PHE A 39 44.41 10.25 -6.46
C PHE A 39 45.56 10.81 -5.64
N THR A 40 45.45 10.72 -4.32
CA THR A 40 46.53 11.07 -3.40
C THR A 40 46.91 9.87 -2.54
N TYR A 41 48.22 9.70 -2.29
CA TYR A 41 48.75 8.69 -1.39
C TYR A 41 49.80 9.31 -0.47
N THR A 42 49.60 9.22 0.84
CA THR A 42 50.58 9.67 1.84
C THR A 42 51.31 8.48 2.42
N GLN A 43 52.65 8.47 2.31
CA GLN A 43 53.42 7.34 2.80
C GLN A 43 53.43 7.29 4.34
N GLY A 44 52.87 6.22 4.92
CA GLY A 44 52.97 5.89 6.35
C GLY A 44 51.78 6.28 7.24
N SER A 45 50.68 6.82 6.70
CA SER A 45 49.42 6.95 7.45
C SER A 45 48.48 5.79 7.12
N GLY A 46 48.27 4.85 8.05
CA GLY A 46 47.34 3.74 7.87
C GLY A 46 45.88 4.21 7.85
N GLY A 47 45.11 3.78 6.84
CA GLY A 47 43.63 3.87 6.83
C GLY A 47 42.94 3.84 5.45
N GLY A 48 42.86 2.65 4.81
CA GLY A 48 41.88 2.19 3.77
C GLY A 48 41.86 2.89 2.39
N THR A 49 41.60 2.30 1.21
CA THR A 49 41.30 0.94 0.66
C THR A 49 41.66 1.02 -0.85
N THR A 50 42.27 0.02 -1.50
CA THR A 50 41.56 -0.99 -2.32
C THR A 50 42.56 -1.99 -2.94
N GLY A 51 42.16 -3.26 -3.00
CA GLY A 51 42.52 -4.16 -4.11
C GLY A 51 43.90 -4.82 -4.10
N GLY A 52 44.30 -5.47 -2.99
CA GLY A 52 45.42 -6.41 -2.98
C GLY A 52 45.05 -7.65 -2.18
N THR A 53 45.13 -8.82 -2.80
CA THR A 53 45.05 -10.14 -2.15
C THR A 53 46.21 -10.29 -1.18
N THR A 54 46.05 -9.78 0.04
CA THR A 54 46.97 -10.07 1.15
C THR A 54 46.46 -11.31 1.87
N THR A 55 46.99 -12.46 1.50
CA THR A 55 46.98 -13.63 2.37
C THR A 55 47.54 -13.20 3.74
N PRO A 56 46.79 -13.36 4.84
CA PRO A 56 47.24 -12.93 6.16
C PRO A 56 48.47 -13.73 6.61
N PRO A 57 49.28 -13.22 7.56
CA PRO A 57 50.37 -13.98 8.17
C PRO A 57 49.84 -15.33 8.67
N PRO A 58 50.64 -16.42 8.62
CA PRO A 58 50.19 -17.72 9.10
C PRO A 58 49.76 -17.61 10.57
N GLY A 59 48.45 -17.67 10.81
CA GLY A 59 47.84 -17.55 12.13
C GLY A 59 46.80 -16.43 12.31
N THR A 60 46.59 -15.51 11.36
CA THR A 60 45.59 -14.42 11.49
C THR A 60 44.41 -14.62 10.53
N VAL A 61 43.18 -14.34 11.00
CA VAL A 61 41.96 -14.36 10.16
C VAL A 61 41.98 -13.17 9.19
N ALA A 62 41.55 -13.39 7.94
CA ALA A 62 41.40 -12.34 6.93
C ALA A 62 40.42 -11.26 7.40
N THR A 63 40.54 -10.05 6.83
CA THR A 63 39.62 -8.95 7.14
C THR A 63 38.32 -9.11 6.35
N PRO A 64 37.14 -8.97 7.00
CA PRO A 64 35.87 -9.03 6.30
C PRO A 64 35.77 -8.01 5.15
N SER A 65 35.07 -8.38 4.09
CA SER A 65 34.76 -7.51 2.96
C SER A 65 33.26 -7.29 2.84
N PHE A 66 32.87 -6.11 2.34
CA PHE A 66 31.48 -5.73 2.16
C PHE A 66 31.10 -5.69 0.68
N SER A 67 29.90 -6.17 0.35
CA SER A 67 29.32 -6.07 -1.00
C SER A 67 27.84 -5.68 -0.92
N PRO A 68 27.41 -4.52 -1.47
CA PRO A 68 28.25 -3.52 -2.14
C PRO A 68 29.26 -2.85 -1.17
N ALA A 69 30.34 -2.29 -1.71
CA ALA A 69 31.28 -1.49 -0.91
C ALA A 69 30.58 -0.24 -0.36
N GLY A 70 31.11 0.32 0.74
CA GLY A 70 30.61 1.57 1.30
C GLY A 70 30.64 2.71 0.27
N GLY A 71 29.66 3.60 0.35
CA GLY A 71 29.45 4.66 -0.62
C GLY A 71 28.13 5.39 -0.42
N THR A 72 27.83 6.28 -1.36
CA THR A 72 26.55 7.02 -1.39
C THR A 72 25.56 6.31 -2.29
N PHE A 73 24.36 6.09 -1.76
CA PHE A 73 23.25 5.41 -2.44
C PHE A 73 21.97 6.23 -2.32
N THR A 74 21.08 6.08 -3.29
CA THR A 74 19.77 6.76 -3.31
C THR A 74 18.62 5.88 -2.81
N THR A 75 18.90 4.59 -2.57
CA THR A 75 17.97 3.58 -2.07
C THR A 75 18.63 2.76 -0.97
N ALA A 76 17.84 2.10 -0.13
CA ALA A 76 18.35 1.18 0.89
C ALA A 76 19.24 0.09 0.27
N GLN A 77 20.33 -0.28 0.94
CA GLN A 77 21.28 -1.28 0.45
C GLN A 77 21.14 -2.58 1.22
N SER A 78 21.19 -3.70 0.49
CA SER A 78 21.35 -5.04 1.07
C SER A 78 22.83 -5.39 1.08
N VAL A 79 23.47 -5.29 2.25
CA VAL A 79 24.91 -5.43 2.44
C VAL A 79 25.25 -6.85 2.86
N THR A 80 26.04 -7.53 2.04
CA THR A 80 26.63 -8.83 2.35
C THR A 80 28.03 -8.67 2.93
N ILE A 81 28.36 -9.46 3.96
CA ILE A 81 29.70 -9.50 4.56
C ILE A 81 30.30 -10.88 4.28
N SER A 82 31.52 -10.91 3.76
CA SER A 82 32.24 -12.16 3.48
C SER A 82 33.65 -12.14 4.05
N ASP A 83 34.22 -13.30 4.33
CA ASP A 83 35.59 -13.46 4.80
C ASP A 83 36.31 -14.52 3.98
N ALA A 84 37.59 -14.28 3.64
CA ALA A 84 38.38 -15.24 2.87
C ALA A 84 38.83 -16.45 3.72
N THR A 85 38.75 -16.36 5.06
CA THR A 85 39.09 -17.44 5.98
C THR A 85 37.91 -18.38 6.14
N SER A 86 37.96 -19.53 5.47
CA SER A 86 36.92 -20.55 5.60
C SER A 86 36.66 -20.93 7.07
N GLY A 87 35.40 -20.89 7.48
CA GLY A 87 34.96 -21.24 8.84
C GLY A 87 35.18 -20.17 9.91
N ALA A 88 35.51 -18.92 9.55
CA ALA A 88 35.53 -17.81 10.49
C ALA A 88 34.10 -17.32 10.82
N ALA A 89 33.86 -16.92 12.07
CA ALA A 89 32.65 -16.25 12.50
C ALA A 89 32.81 -14.74 12.35
N ILE A 90 31.87 -14.09 11.66
CA ILE A 90 31.90 -12.64 11.43
C ILE A 90 30.97 -11.97 12.45
N HIS A 91 31.50 -11.04 13.22
CA HIS A 91 30.78 -10.21 14.17
C HIS A 91 30.69 -8.77 13.67
N TYR A 92 29.59 -8.08 13.89
CA TYR A 92 29.39 -6.73 13.34
C TYR A 92 28.69 -5.77 14.30
N THR A 93 28.80 -4.48 14.01
CA THR A 93 28.09 -3.38 14.66
C THR A 93 27.60 -2.38 13.60
N LEU A 94 26.49 -1.70 13.89
CA LEU A 94 25.85 -0.72 13.01
C LEU A 94 25.84 0.71 13.58
N ASP A 95 26.17 0.84 14.87
CA ASP A 95 26.22 2.09 15.62
C ASP A 95 27.59 2.79 15.54
N GLY A 96 28.54 2.22 14.78
CA GLY A 96 29.91 2.70 14.66
C GLY A 96 30.84 2.29 15.81
N SER A 97 30.37 1.54 16.81
CA SER A 97 31.23 0.98 17.86
C SER A 97 32.14 -0.13 17.31
N THR A 98 33.25 -0.46 17.99
CA THR A 98 34.16 -1.52 17.53
C THR A 98 33.58 -2.90 17.86
N PRO A 99 33.34 -3.78 16.87
CA PRO A 99 32.82 -5.13 17.13
C PRO A 99 33.81 -5.98 17.93
N THR A 100 33.28 -6.84 18.80
CA THR A 100 34.03 -7.83 19.61
C THR A 100 33.46 -9.24 19.37
N ALA A 101 34.07 -10.27 19.95
CA ALA A 101 33.53 -11.63 19.90
C ALA A 101 32.14 -11.77 20.57
N SER A 102 31.72 -10.80 21.40
CA SER A 102 30.39 -10.75 22.00
C SER A 102 29.37 -9.97 21.16
N SER A 103 29.79 -9.36 20.05
CA SER A 103 28.88 -8.64 19.13
C SER A 103 28.05 -9.61 18.29
N PRO A 104 26.89 -9.16 17.74
CA PRO A 104 26.03 -9.97 16.88
C PRO A 104 26.79 -10.68 15.76
N THR A 105 26.46 -11.96 15.54
CA THR A 105 27.06 -12.77 14.47
C THR A 105 26.29 -12.58 13.16
N TYR A 106 27.01 -12.29 12.08
CA TYR A 106 26.46 -12.15 10.75
C TYR A 106 25.99 -13.51 10.20
N SER A 107 24.72 -13.59 9.80
CA SER A 107 24.10 -14.81 9.26
C SER A 107 23.25 -14.58 8.01
N SER A 108 22.84 -13.34 7.75
CA SER A 108 22.07 -12.91 6.57
C SER A 108 22.43 -11.47 6.20
N ALA A 109 22.12 -11.06 4.95
CA ALA A 109 22.41 -9.72 4.46
C ALA A 109 21.79 -8.61 5.35
N LEU A 110 22.53 -7.53 5.54
CA LEU A 110 22.15 -6.39 6.37
C LEU A 110 21.38 -5.37 5.53
N SER A 111 20.15 -5.02 5.93
CA SER A 111 19.37 -3.97 5.27
C SER A 111 19.75 -2.60 5.84
N ILE A 112 20.42 -1.77 5.03
CA ILE A 112 20.88 -0.43 5.39
C ILE A 112 19.97 0.63 4.74
N GLY A 113 18.99 1.11 5.50
CA GLY A 113 17.97 2.07 5.02
C GLY A 113 18.27 3.56 5.30
N ALA A 114 19.23 3.85 6.16
CA ALA A 114 19.67 5.22 6.49
C ALA A 114 21.20 5.27 6.56
N THR A 115 21.77 6.48 6.65
CA THR A 115 23.21 6.65 6.76
C THR A 115 23.77 5.86 7.95
N THR A 116 24.52 4.80 7.66
CA THR A 116 24.96 3.81 8.66
C THR A 116 26.43 3.47 8.43
N THR A 117 27.19 3.34 9.53
CA THR A 117 28.56 2.81 9.47
C THR A 117 28.56 1.37 9.96
N VAL A 118 28.81 0.44 9.04
CA VAL A 118 28.95 -0.98 9.33
C VAL A 118 30.40 -1.27 9.67
N LYS A 119 30.65 -1.86 10.84
CA LYS A 119 31.97 -2.39 11.20
C LYS A 119 31.89 -3.91 11.39
N ALA A 120 32.91 -4.64 10.96
CA ALA A 120 32.94 -6.10 11.03
C ALA A 120 34.31 -6.65 11.49
N LEU A 121 34.28 -7.69 12.32
CA LEU A 121 35.43 -8.42 12.84
C LEU A 121 35.22 -9.93 12.62
N ALA A 122 36.17 -10.62 12.02
CA ALA A 122 36.14 -12.07 11.91
C ALA A 122 37.01 -12.75 12.99
N THR A 123 36.49 -13.82 13.59
CA THR A 123 37.15 -14.62 14.61
C THR A 123 37.19 -16.10 14.19
N LYS A 124 38.24 -16.81 14.59
CA LYS A 124 38.36 -18.26 14.39
C LYS A 124 39.22 -18.86 15.50
N SER A 125 38.75 -19.95 16.10
CA SER A 125 39.47 -20.63 17.18
C SER A 125 40.87 -21.06 16.71
N GLY A 126 41.89 -20.78 17.54
CA GLY A 126 43.29 -21.06 17.21
C GLY A 126 43.96 -20.06 16.27
N SER A 127 43.26 -19.01 15.83
CA SER A 127 43.80 -17.90 15.03
C SER A 127 43.67 -16.57 15.78
N ALA A 128 44.57 -15.62 15.48
CA ALA A 128 44.39 -14.23 15.86
C ALA A 128 43.21 -13.63 15.08
N ASN A 129 42.43 -12.78 15.75
CA ASN A 129 41.29 -12.08 15.14
C ASN A 129 41.71 -11.23 13.94
N SER A 130 40.77 -10.99 13.03
CA SER A 130 41.00 -10.09 11.90
C SER A 130 41.22 -8.64 12.33
N ALA A 131 41.70 -7.80 11.41
CA ALA A 131 41.47 -6.36 11.54
C ALA A 131 39.97 -6.05 11.39
N VAL A 132 39.53 -4.92 11.96
CA VAL A 132 38.13 -4.46 11.83
C VAL A 132 37.94 -3.81 10.46
N ALA A 133 37.04 -4.36 9.66
CA ALA A 133 36.55 -3.74 8.44
C ALA A 133 35.54 -2.64 8.79
N SER A 134 35.54 -1.52 8.06
CA SER A 134 34.59 -0.42 8.26
C SER A 134 34.12 0.12 6.90
N ALA A 135 32.81 0.25 6.72
CA ALA A 135 32.19 0.86 5.54
C ALA A 135 31.02 1.75 5.95
N THR A 136 31.01 2.98 5.44
CA THR A 136 29.89 3.90 5.61
C THR A 136 29.01 3.85 4.38
N TYR A 137 27.72 3.65 4.60
CA TYR A 137 26.67 3.69 3.59
C TYR A 137 25.88 4.97 3.83
N THR A 138 26.01 5.94 2.94
CA THR A 138 25.23 7.17 3.00
C THR A 138 23.99 6.98 2.16
N ILE A 139 22.81 6.87 2.79
CA ILE A 139 21.55 6.73 2.07
C ILE A 139 20.95 8.12 1.89
N ASN A 140 21.24 8.72 0.74
CA ASN A 140 20.61 9.94 0.28
C ASN A 140 19.32 9.59 -0.43
N THR A 141 18.28 9.20 0.32
CA THR A 141 16.92 9.29 -0.20
C THR A 141 16.71 10.77 -0.51
N GLY A 142 16.84 11.16 -1.78
CA GLY A 142 16.94 12.56 -2.16
C GLY A 142 15.95 13.39 -1.35
N SER A 143 16.46 14.23 -0.44
CA SER A 143 15.66 15.34 0.03
C SER A 143 15.21 16.01 -1.26
N GLN A 144 13.90 16.12 -1.48
CA GLN A 144 13.44 16.93 -2.59
C GLN A 144 13.92 18.35 -2.28
N ALA A 145 15.07 18.72 -2.83
CA ALA A 145 15.84 19.92 -2.52
C ALA A 145 15.16 21.19 -3.06
N GLY A 146 13.83 21.18 -3.19
CA GLY A 146 13.03 22.28 -3.71
C GLY A 146 11.76 22.58 -2.93
N CYS A 147 11.30 21.74 -1.99
CA CYS A 147 10.17 22.14 -1.15
C CYS A 147 10.59 23.31 -0.24
N PRO A 148 9.90 24.46 -0.26
CA PRO A 148 10.17 25.53 0.70
C PRO A 148 10.02 24.99 2.12
N ALA A 149 10.87 25.44 3.04
CA ALA A 149 10.90 24.91 4.40
C ALA A 149 9.51 24.94 5.06
N GLN A 150 9.00 23.77 5.42
CA GLN A 150 7.76 23.60 6.19
C GLN A 150 8.09 23.32 7.66
N SER A 151 7.07 23.21 8.52
CA SER A 151 7.24 22.89 9.94
C SER A 151 7.38 21.37 10.16
N ASP A 152 8.28 20.96 11.06
CA ASP A 152 8.31 19.59 11.61
C ASP A 152 7.24 19.38 12.70
N THR A 153 6.60 20.46 13.15
CA THR A 153 5.46 20.46 14.08
C THR A 153 4.35 21.31 13.48
N PRO A 154 3.79 20.93 12.32
CA PRO A 154 2.75 21.72 11.69
C PRO A 154 1.49 21.66 12.55
N ASP A 155 0.72 22.74 12.53
CA ASP A 155 -0.69 22.66 12.87
C ASP A 155 -1.39 21.86 11.77
N PHE A 156 -2.14 20.81 12.12
CA PHE A 156 -2.88 19.99 11.18
C PHE A 156 -4.33 20.45 10.97
N GLY A 157 -4.73 21.54 11.62
CA GLY A 157 -6.09 22.06 11.55
C GLY A 157 -7.03 21.38 12.56
N PRO A 158 -8.27 21.90 12.69
CA PRO A 158 -9.17 21.56 13.78
C PRO A 158 -9.74 20.13 13.71
N ASN A 159 -9.72 19.53 12.52
CA ASN A 159 -10.29 18.20 12.28
C ASN A 159 -9.31 17.05 12.60
N VAL A 160 -8.11 17.38 13.08
CA VAL A 160 -7.12 16.40 13.52
C VAL A 160 -6.99 16.49 15.03
N HIS A 161 -7.53 15.49 15.71
CA HIS A 161 -7.47 15.37 17.16
C HIS A 161 -6.22 14.60 17.54
N ILE A 162 -5.32 15.21 18.29
CA ILE A 162 -4.08 14.56 18.74
C ILE A 162 -4.16 14.34 20.24
N PHE A 163 -4.43 13.10 20.64
CA PHE A 163 -4.54 12.69 22.03
C PHE A 163 -3.17 12.41 22.63
N ASP A 164 -2.93 12.97 23.80
CA ASP A 164 -1.72 12.78 24.61
C ASP A 164 -2.13 12.13 25.94
N PRO A 165 -1.39 11.15 26.49
CA PRO A 165 -1.78 10.50 27.74
C PRO A 165 -1.98 11.48 28.90
N SER A 166 -1.33 12.66 28.87
CA SER A 166 -1.50 13.70 29.89
C SER A 166 -2.87 14.40 29.86
N MET A 167 -3.67 14.23 28.80
CA MET A 167 -5.04 14.78 28.73
C MET A 167 -6.01 14.08 29.68
N GLY A 168 -5.70 12.83 30.06
CA GLY A 168 -6.53 11.98 30.92
C GLY A 168 -7.67 11.29 30.16
N ASP A 169 -7.84 9.99 30.44
CA ASP A 169 -8.77 9.11 29.72
C ASP A 169 -10.21 9.64 29.65
N ALA A 170 -10.73 10.24 30.72
CA ALA A 170 -12.09 10.76 30.75
C ALA A 170 -12.31 11.94 29.78
N ALA A 171 -11.31 12.80 29.61
CA ALA A 171 -11.40 13.92 28.67
C ALA A 171 -11.30 13.44 27.22
N ILE A 172 -10.40 12.48 26.98
CA ILE A 172 -10.25 11.82 25.68
C ILE A 172 -11.56 11.12 25.31
N GLN A 173 -12.10 10.28 26.19
CA GLN A 173 -13.37 9.57 25.96
C GLN A 173 -14.53 10.53 25.66
N ALA A 174 -14.65 11.64 26.39
CA ALA A 174 -15.70 12.63 26.14
C ALA A 174 -15.60 13.25 24.74
N GLN A 175 -14.38 13.46 24.22
CA GLN A 175 -14.17 13.95 22.86
C GLN A 175 -14.49 12.87 21.81
N LEU A 176 -14.04 11.63 22.02
CA LEU A 176 -14.38 10.48 21.17
C LEU A 176 -15.89 10.29 21.07
N ASP A 177 -16.60 10.30 22.20
CA ASP A 177 -18.06 10.16 22.24
C ASP A 177 -18.76 11.30 21.49
N ALA A 178 -18.31 12.55 21.70
CA ALA A 178 -18.90 13.72 21.05
C ALA A 178 -18.74 13.69 19.52
N GLN A 179 -17.60 13.21 19.04
CA GLN A 179 -17.34 13.03 17.62
C GLN A 179 -18.12 11.85 17.05
N PHE A 180 -18.02 10.68 17.67
CA PHE A 180 -18.70 9.48 17.21
C PHE A 180 -20.21 9.73 17.07
N ASN A 181 -20.83 10.44 18.01
CA ASN A 181 -22.25 10.81 17.93
C ASN A 181 -22.61 11.68 16.72
N GLN A 182 -21.68 12.45 16.17
CA GLN A 182 -21.87 13.22 14.94
C GLN A 182 -21.65 12.38 13.68
N MET A 183 -20.77 11.38 13.76
CA MET A 183 -20.28 10.63 12.60
C MET A 183 -20.93 9.26 12.44
N LYS A 184 -21.72 8.77 13.40
CA LYS A 184 -22.20 7.38 13.40
C LYS A 184 -23.44 7.12 12.55
N ASP A 185 -24.37 8.08 12.43
CA ASP A 185 -25.70 7.79 11.88
C ASP A 185 -25.69 7.71 10.35
N THR A 186 -26.12 6.58 9.80
CA THR A 186 -26.12 6.32 8.35
C THR A 186 -26.96 7.32 7.56
N ASN A 187 -28.07 7.83 8.09
CA ASN A 187 -28.92 8.77 7.34
C ASN A 187 -28.34 10.19 7.28
N THR A 188 -27.53 10.58 8.27
CA THR A 188 -27.02 11.97 8.37
C THR A 188 -25.53 12.10 8.11
N ALA A 189 -24.73 11.08 8.42
CA ALA A 189 -23.27 11.15 8.36
C ALA A 189 -22.69 10.49 7.12
N GLN A 190 -23.36 9.48 6.53
CA GLN A 190 -22.84 8.72 5.39
C GLN A 190 -22.46 9.63 4.22
N PHE A 191 -23.25 10.66 3.90
CA PHE A 191 -22.94 11.63 2.85
C PHE A 191 -22.69 13.04 3.40
N SER A 192 -22.18 13.14 4.63
CA SER A 192 -21.76 14.42 5.19
C SER A 192 -20.39 14.85 4.66
N GLU A 193 -20.11 16.15 4.71
CA GLU A 193 -18.78 16.71 4.42
C GLU A 193 -17.83 16.64 5.63
N ASN A 194 -18.30 16.16 6.80
CA ASN A 194 -17.46 16.04 7.99
C ASN A 194 -16.35 15.01 7.76
N ARG A 195 -15.14 15.35 8.17
CA ARG A 195 -13.92 14.54 8.04
C ARG A 195 -13.13 14.67 9.32
N VAL A 196 -12.68 13.56 9.91
CA VAL A 196 -11.96 13.61 11.19
C VAL A 196 -10.83 12.58 11.24
N ALA A 197 -9.73 12.95 11.93
CA ALA A 197 -8.66 12.03 12.26
C ALA A 197 -8.37 12.06 13.77
N ASP A 198 -8.44 10.90 14.41
CA ASP A 198 -8.10 10.68 15.81
C ASP A 198 -6.72 10.03 15.89
N LEU A 199 -5.76 10.78 16.41
CA LEU A 199 -4.35 10.42 16.43
C LEU A 199 -3.86 10.30 17.87
N TYR A 200 -3.31 9.16 18.22
CA TYR A 200 -2.83 8.88 19.57
C TYR A 200 -1.31 8.95 19.61
N LYS A 201 -0.76 9.83 20.45
CA LYS A 201 0.68 9.84 20.71
C LYS A 201 1.15 8.54 21.36
N PRO A 202 2.45 8.22 21.30
CA PRO A 202 3.00 7.09 22.05
C PRO A 202 2.60 7.13 23.53
N GLY A 203 2.03 6.02 24.03
CA GLY A 203 1.45 5.94 25.37
C GLY A 203 0.40 4.85 25.50
N THR A 204 -0.27 4.84 26.66
CA THR A 204 -1.36 3.91 26.98
C THR A 204 -2.60 4.70 27.34
N TYR A 205 -3.74 4.28 26.81
CA TYR A 205 -5.04 4.95 26.93
C TYR A 205 -6.09 3.95 27.39
N ASN A 206 -6.95 4.30 28.35
CA ASN A 206 -8.06 3.44 28.79
C ASN A 206 -9.39 4.01 28.26
N VAL A 207 -9.63 3.81 26.96
CA VAL A 207 -10.75 4.43 26.22
C VAL A 207 -11.40 3.43 25.26
N GLN A 208 -12.65 3.71 24.90
CA GLN A 208 -13.41 3.04 23.85
C GLN A 208 -13.54 3.99 22.66
N ASP A 209 -12.90 3.64 21.54
CA ASP A 209 -12.92 4.45 20.32
C ASP A 209 -13.91 3.84 19.31
N ASN A 210 -15.17 4.27 19.36
CA ASN A 210 -16.16 3.88 18.36
C ASN A 210 -15.99 4.71 17.10
N VAL A 211 -15.84 4.06 15.95
CA VAL A 211 -15.44 4.72 14.71
C VAL A 211 -16.62 4.90 13.76
N GLY A 212 -17.01 6.15 13.53
CA GLY A 212 -18.08 6.55 12.60
C GLY A 212 -17.61 6.68 11.15
N PHE A 213 -18.48 7.22 10.29
CA PHE A 213 -18.13 7.59 8.92
C PHE A 213 -17.00 8.62 8.89
N TYR A 214 -16.21 8.60 7.82
CA TYR A 214 -15.10 9.50 7.52
C TYR A 214 -14.13 9.77 8.68
N THR A 215 -13.91 8.76 9.52
CA THR A 215 -13.04 8.84 10.68
C THR A 215 -11.84 7.92 10.47
N SER A 216 -10.62 8.46 10.62
CA SER A 216 -9.42 7.64 10.71
C SER A 216 -8.87 7.64 12.12
N VAL A 217 -8.64 6.47 12.68
CA VAL A 217 -7.99 6.26 13.97
C VAL A 217 -6.56 5.80 13.73
N ALA A 218 -5.56 6.45 14.33
CA ALA A 218 -4.18 5.99 14.18
C ALA A 218 -3.28 6.27 15.38
N GLY A 219 -2.35 5.34 15.64
CA GLY A 219 -1.23 5.58 16.56
C GLY A 219 -0.07 6.32 15.88
N LEU A 220 0.54 7.25 16.60
CA LEU A 220 1.70 8.05 16.18
C LEU A 220 3.03 7.45 16.66
N GLY A 221 3.04 6.16 16.98
CA GLY A 221 4.26 5.38 17.20
C GLY A 221 4.98 5.07 15.89
N GLN A 222 6.27 4.79 15.93
CA GLN A 222 6.94 4.14 14.81
C GLN A 222 6.47 2.68 14.63
N ASN A 223 6.10 2.02 15.74
CA ASN A 223 5.56 0.66 15.75
C ASN A 223 4.23 0.62 16.52
N PRO A 224 3.36 -0.37 16.26
CA PRO A 224 2.03 -0.45 16.88
C PRO A 224 2.06 -0.50 18.41
N ASP A 225 3.03 -1.22 18.99
CA ASP A 225 3.19 -1.42 20.44
C ASP A 225 3.55 -0.15 21.21
N GLN A 226 3.89 0.94 20.52
CA GLN A 226 4.17 2.23 21.17
C GLN A 226 2.89 3.01 21.52
N VAL A 227 1.73 2.62 20.97
CA VAL A 227 0.43 3.20 21.28
C VAL A 227 -0.49 2.05 21.67
N THR A 228 -0.94 2.00 22.92
CA THR A 228 -1.81 0.93 23.41
C THR A 228 -3.16 1.48 23.85
N ILE A 229 -4.24 0.97 23.26
CA ILE A 229 -5.61 1.17 23.73
C ILE A 229 -5.98 -0.01 24.63
N ASN A 230 -6.14 0.26 25.92
CA ASN A 230 -6.77 -0.64 26.90
C ASN A 230 -8.28 -0.44 26.83
N GLY A 231 -8.89 -1.13 25.88
CA GLY A 231 -10.24 -0.89 25.42
C GLY A 231 -10.36 -1.36 23.98
N ASP A 232 -11.31 -0.81 23.25
CA ASP A 232 -11.69 -1.28 21.92
C ASP A 232 -11.63 -0.15 20.86
N VAL A 233 -11.36 -0.52 19.62
CA VAL A 233 -11.46 0.39 18.45
C VAL A 233 -12.53 -0.18 17.53
N THR A 234 -13.77 0.22 17.77
CA THR A 234 -14.94 -0.56 17.36
C THR A 234 -15.68 0.05 16.17
N VAL A 235 -16.08 -0.82 15.25
CA VAL A 235 -17.18 -0.57 14.31
C VAL A 235 -18.25 -1.63 14.51
N ASP A 236 -19.50 -1.20 14.62
CA ASP A 236 -20.68 -2.05 14.66
C ASP A 236 -21.82 -1.42 13.83
N ALA A 237 -22.95 -2.11 13.70
CA ALA A 237 -24.21 -1.53 13.23
C ALA A 237 -24.87 -0.74 14.38
N PHE A 238 -24.24 0.38 14.77
CA PHE A 238 -24.52 1.09 16.03
C PHE A 238 -25.91 1.72 16.12
N ASN A 239 -26.56 2.01 14.99
CA ASN A 239 -27.78 2.79 14.96
C ASN A 239 -29.00 1.93 14.66
N ALA A 240 -30.16 2.38 15.15
CA ALA A 240 -31.44 1.77 14.79
C ALA A 240 -31.70 1.83 13.28
N SER A 241 -31.22 2.87 12.61
CA SER A 241 -31.28 3.05 11.15
C SER A 241 -30.47 2.00 10.38
N ASP A 242 -29.43 1.44 11.00
CA ASP A 242 -28.64 0.36 10.41
C ASP A 242 -29.43 -0.96 10.44
N ALA A 243 -30.42 -1.09 11.33
CA ALA A 243 -31.21 -2.31 11.52
C ALA A 243 -30.34 -3.57 11.71
N GLY A 244 -29.17 -3.41 12.33
CA GLY A 244 -28.19 -4.48 12.49
C GLY A 244 -27.43 -4.86 11.22
N ASN A 245 -27.56 -4.09 10.14
CA ASN A 245 -26.88 -4.31 8.86
C ASN A 245 -25.62 -3.44 8.76
N ALA A 246 -24.48 -4.07 8.44
CA ALA A 246 -23.20 -3.41 8.27
C ALA A 246 -22.83 -3.15 6.79
N THR A 247 -23.71 -3.43 5.82
CA THR A 247 -23.42 -3.24 4.37
C THR A 247 -23.17 -1.79 3.96
N GLN A 248 -23.38 -0.82 4.85
CA GLN A 248 -23.10 0.60 4.61
C GLN A 248 -22.03 1.18 5.56
N ASN A 249 -21.34 0.35 6.35
CA ASN A 249 -20.27 0.80 7.24
C ASN A 249 -18.98 1.11 6.48
N PHE A 250 -19.02 2.17 5.66
CA PHE A 250 -17.95 2.60 4.77
C PHE A 250 -17.02 3.64 5.42
N TRP A 251 -15.97 3.98 4.68
CA TRP A 251 -15.13 5.17 4.83
C TRP A 251 -14.63 5.41 6.26
N ARG A 252 -13.96 4.43 6.85
CA ARG A 252 -13.30 4.58 8.16
C ARG A 252 -12.05 3.72 8.28
N SER A 253 -11.07 4.09 9.09
CA SER A 253 -9.81 3.32 9.14
C SER A 253 -9.24 3.21 10.54
N ALA A 254 -8.48 2.15 10.79
CA ALA A 254 -7.64 1.98 11.98
C ALA A 254 -6.21 1.63 11.56
N GLU A 255 -5.22 2.34 12.11
CA GLU A 255 -3.81 2.20 11.74
C GLU A 255 -2.82 2.27 12.91
N ASN A 256 -1.81 1.39 12.93
CA ASN A 256 -0.57 1.55 13.70
C ASN A 256 -0.73 1.72 15.23
N LEU A 257 -1.50 0.86 15.88
CA LEU A 257 -1.67 0.82 17.33
C LEU A 257 -1.85 -0.62 17.85
N ALA A 258 -1.68 -0.82 19.14
CA ALA A 258 -2.05 -2.05 19.84
C ALA A 258 -3.41 -1.90 20.53
N ILE A 259 -4.21 -2.96 20.52
CA ILE A 259 -5.53 -3.02 21.15
C ILE A 259 -5.52 -4.15 22.16
N ASN A 260 -5.89 -3.84 23.41
CA ASN A 260 -6.20 -4.78 24.48
C ASN A 260 -7.72 -4.79 24.68
N PRO A 261 -8.47 -5.61 23.90
CA PRO A 261 -9.92 -5.50 23.83
C PRO A 261 -10.56 -5.74 25.19
N SER A 262 -11.52 -4.91 25.58
CA SER A 262 -12.07 -4.93 26.95
C SER A 262 -12.74 -6.27 27.31
N SER A 263 -13.28 -6.96 26.29
CA SER A 263 -13.94 -8.26 26.40
C SER A 263 -13.06 -9.43 25.93
N GLY A 264 -11.80 -9.17 25.57
CA GLY A 264 -10.88 -10.11 24.95
C GLY A 264 -11.10 -10.32 23.45
N THR A 265 -12.09 -9.67 22.83
CA THR A 265 -12.31 -9.62 21.38
C THR A 265 -12.74 -8.22 20.96
N ASP A 266 -12.02 -7.63 20.00
CA ASP A 266 -12.38 -6.34 19.38
C ASP A 266 -13.34 -6.58 18.21
N ARG A 267 -14.07 -5.54 17.77
CA ARG A 267 -15.00 -5.66 16.63
C ARG A 267 -14.77 -4.60 15.56
N TRP A 268 -14.55 -5.06 14.33
CA TRP A 268 -14.42 -4.24 13.13
C TRP A 268 -15.46 -4.64 12.08
N ALA A 269 -16.74 -4.43 12.39
CA ALA A 269 -17.87 -4.81 11.55
C ALA A 269 -18.11 -3.81 10.40
N VAL A 270 -17.26 -3.88 9.38
CA VAL A 270 -17.24 -2.93 8.28
C VAL A 270 -17.74 -3.50 6.95
N ALA A 271 -17.95 -2.60 5.99
CA ALA A 271 -18.08 -2.92 4.57
C ALA A 271 -16.82 -2.44 3.80
N GLN A 272 -16.97 -1.97 2.56
CA GLN A 272 -15.86 -1.52 1.71
C GLN A 272 -15.20 -0.22 2.21
N ALA A 273 -13.98 0.06 1.71
CA ALA A 273 -13.17 1.25 2.02
C ALA A 273 -12.92 1.48 3.52
N ALA A 274 -12.78 0.39 4.28
CA ALA A 274 -12.57 0.43 5.71
C ALA A 274 -11.31 -0.36 6.18
N PRO A 275 -10.10 0.14 5.85
CA PRO A 275 -8.86 -0.62 6.09
C PRO A 275 -8.54 -0.75 7.58
N PHE A 276 -8.07 -1.94 7.96
CA PHE A 276 -7.51 -2.24 9.27
C PHE A 276 -6.04 -2.65 9.13
N ARG A 277 -5.13 -1.68 9.33
CA ARG A 277 -3.73 -1.81 8.96
C ARG A 277 -2.81 -1.73 10.15
N ARG A 278 -1.79 -2.59 10.19
CA ARG A 278 -0.67 -2.40 11.11
C ARG A 278 -1.11 -2.39 12.58
N ILE A 279 -2.08 -3.23 12.94
CA ILE A 279 -2.63 -3.30 14.29
C ILE A 279 -2.07 -4.53 15.01
N ASP A 280 -1.83 -4.42 16.32
CA ASP A 280 -1.54 -5.55 17.20
C ASP A 280 -2.73 -5.80 18.15
N VAL A 281 -3.60 -6.74 17.81
CA VAL A 281 -4.76 -7.10 18.63
C VAL A 281 -4.38 -8.20 19.62
N HIS A 282 -4.39 -7.85 20.91
CA HIS A 282 -4.09 -8.75 22.03
C HIS A 282 -5.37 -9.49 22.48
N GLY A 283 -6.06 -10.10 21.52
CA GLY A 283 -7.31 -10.83 21.71
C GLY A 283 -7.83 -11.40 20.38
N GLY A 284 -9.13 -11.66 20.32
CA GLY A 284 -9.85 -11.96 19.08
C GLY A 284 -10.23 -10.71 18.29
N LEU A 285 -10.72 -10.92 17.06
CA LEU A 285 -11.25 -9.87 16.19
C LEU A 285 -12.51 -10.38 15.47
N ASP A 286 -13.67 -9.81 15.80
CA ASP A 286 -14.92 -10.03 15.09
C ASP A 286 -15.03 -9.06 13.90
N LEU A 287 -15.30 -9.58 12.71
CA LEU A 287 -15.46 -8.78 11.49
C LEU A 287 -16.93 -8.54 11.13
N TYR A 288 -17.87 -9.01 11.94
CA TYR A 288 -19.31 -8.96 11.70
C TYR A 288 -20.02 -8.16 12.79
N PRO A 289 -21.20 -7.57 12.50
CA PRO A 289 -21.91 -6.79 13.51
C PRO A 289 -22.44 -7.72 14.61
N ALA A 290 -22.62 -7.19 15.82
CA ALA A 290 -23.12 -7.97 16.96
C ALA A 290 -24.49 -8.64 16.69
N SER A 291 -25.25 -8.08 15.77
CA SER A 291 -26.55 -8.56 15.28
C SER A 291 -26.46 -9.83 14.41
N TYR A 292 -25.26 -10.20 13.94
CA TYR A 292 -25.06 -11.20 12.87
C TYR A 292 -25.73 -10.82 11.53
N GLY A 293 -26.07 -9.55 11.35
CA GLY A 293 -26.65 -9.05 10.10
C GLY A 293 -25.66 -9.04 8.94
N TYR A 294 -26.14 -8.62 7.77
CA TYR A 294 -25.32 -8.60 6.55
C TYR A 294 -24.12 -7.67 6.70
N ALA A 295 -22.99 -8.08 6.10
CA ALA A 295 -21.77 -7.31 6.06
C ALA A 295 -21.01 -7.64 4.76
N SER A 296 -20.36 -6.64 4.17
CA SER A 296 -19.70 -6.75 2.85
C SER A 296 -18.31 -6.11 2.87
N GLY A 297 -17.53 -6.47 3.87
CA GLY A 297 -16.12 -6.12 3.99
C GLY A 297 -15.26 -6.93 3.02
N GLY A 298 -13.94 -6.89 3.15
CA GLY A 298 -13.17 -6.00 4.00
C GLY A 298 -11.69 -6.24 3.77
N TYR A 299 -10.84 -5.46 4.44
CA TYR A 299 -9.42 -5.43 4.16
C TYR A 299 -8.60 -5.35 5.45
N ILE A 300 -7.71 -6.33 5.66
CA ILE A 300 -6.69 -6.33 6.72
C ILE A 300 -5.30 -6.43 6.07
N ALA A 301 -4.35 -5.63 6.56
CA ALA A 301 -2.95 -5.78 6.16
C ALA A 301 -1.96 -5.45 7.27
N ASP A 302 -0.81 -6.12 7.25
CA ASP A 302 0.29 -5.87 8.17
C ASP A 302 -0.09 -6.00 9.65
N THR A 303 -1.11 -6.81 9.97
CA THR A 303 -1.76 -6.86 11.28
C THR A 303 -1.50 -8.19 11.97
N LYS A 304 -1.40 -8.15 13.29
CA LYS A 304 -1.35 -9.34 14.14
C LYS A 304 -2.61 -9.40 15.01
N VAL A 305 -3.29 -10.54 15.00
CA VAL A 305 -4.36 -10.88 15.94
C VAL A 305 -3.92 -12.11 16.69
N SER A 306 -3.69 -11.99 18.00
CA SER A 306 -3.19 -13.11 18.81
C SER A 306 -4.23 -14.22 19.01
N GLY A 307 -5.51 -13.90 18.94
CA GLY A 307 -6.64 -14.82 19.05
C GLY A 307 -7.25 -15.23 17.70
N GLN A 308 -8.54 -15.55 17.74
CA GLN A 308 -9.32 -15.90 16.55
C GLN A 308 -9.82 -14.63 15.84
N THR A 309 -9.67 -14.59 14.53
CA THR A 309 -10.39 -13.65 13.67
C THR A 309 -11.60 -14.35 13.06
N ALA A 310 -12.80 -13.75 13.18
CA ALA A 310 -14.05 -14.37 12.79
C ALA A 310 -14.83 -13.51 11.79
N SER A 311 -15.18 -14.08 10.63
CA SER A 311 -15.90 -13.38 9.57
C SER A 311 -17.42 -13.55 9.65
N VAL A 312 -17.88 -14.73 10.08
CA VAL A 312 -19.29 -15.11 10.27
C VAL A 312 -20.21 -14.69 9.11
N SER A 313 -20.91 -13.55 9.21
CA SER A 313 -21.86 -13.08 8.19
C SER A 313 -21.23 -12.23 7.09
N GLN A 314 -19.92 -11.95 7.17
CA GLN A 314 -19.17 -11.27 6.12
C GLN A 314 -19.20 -12.08 4.83
N GLN A 315 -19.68 -11.45 3.76
CA GLN A 315 -19.79 -12.07 2.43
C GLN A 315 -18.43 -12.50 1.89
N GLN A 316 -17.45 -11.60 1.98
CA GLN A 316 -16.08 -11.81 1.52
C GLN A 316 -15.09 -11.07 2.42
N TRP A 317 -13.80 -11.38 2.29
CA TRP A 317 -12.75 -10.66 2.98
C TRP A 317 -11.39 -10.86 2.31
N TYR A 318 -10.54 -9.83 2.35
CA TYR A 318 -9.13 -9.94 2.00
C TYR A 318 -8.22 -9.66 3.18
N THR A 319 -7.22 -10.53 3.38
CA THR A 319 -6.12 -10.28 4.31
C THR A 319 -4.78 -10.53 3.63
N ARG A 320 -3.83 -9.62 3.83
CA ARG A 320 -2.43 -9.85 3.42
C ARG A 320 -1.41 -9.59 4.50
N ASP A 321 -0.25 -10.24 4.38
CA ASP A 321 0.96 -9.98 5.17
C ASP A 321 0.69 -9.85 6.68
N SER A 322 -0.12 -10.75 7.22
CA SER A 322 -0.67 -10.65 8.58
C SER A 322 -0.42 -11.94 9.36
N SER A 323 -0.80 -11.97 10.63
CA SER A 323 -0.78 -13.20 11.43
C SER A 323 -1.99 -13.27 12.34
N PHE A 324 -2.70 -14.40 12.31
CA PHE A 324 -3.83 -14.70 13.18
C PHE A 324 -3.50 -15.89 14.07
N GLY A 325 -4.07 -15.95 15.27
CA GLY A 325 -4.04 -17.16 16.08
C GLY A 325 -4.85 -18.28 15.42
N SER A 326 -6.03 -17.94 14.89
CA SER A 326 -6.82 -18.79 14.00
C SER A 326 -7.83 -17.96 13.19
N TRP A 327 -8.44 -18.57 12.19
CA TRP A 327 -9.53 -18.00 11.42
C TRP A 327 -10.81 -18.83 11.57
N ALA A 328 -11.98 -18.18 11.58
CA ALA A 328 -13.28 -18.83 11.55
C ALA A 328 -14.29 -18.11 10.65
N GLY A 329 -15.13 -18.88 9.97
CA GLY A 329 -16.17 -18.39 9.07
C GLY A 329 -15.72 -18.26 7.62
N GLY A 330 -16.71 -18.17 6.73
CA GLY A 330 -16.51 -18.12 5.29
C GLY A 330 -17.87 -18.22 4.59
N VAL A 331 -18.27 -17.15 3.90
CA VAL A 331 -19.57 -17.10 3.20
C VAL A 331 -19.39 -17.34 1.71
N TRP A 332 -18.73 -16.43 0.98
CA TRP A 332 -18.51 -16.57 -0.46
C TRP A 332 -17.06 -16.52 -0.90
N ASN A 333 -16.23 -15.61 -0.37
CA ASN A 333 -14.85 -15.42 -0.87
C ASN A 333 -13.90 -14.91 0.23
N MET A 334 -13.19 -15.82 0.93
CA MET A 334 -12.21 -15.45 1.96
C MET A 334 -10.80 -15.64 1.42
N VAL A 335 -10.07 -14.55 1.18
CA VAL A 335 -8.79 -14.58 0.47
C VAL A 335 -7.63 -14.13 1.36
N PHE A 336 -6.56 -14.92 1.35
CA PHE A 336 -5.36 -14.69 2.15
C PHE A 336 -4.11 -14.72 1.27
N SER A 337 -3.18 -13.79 1.48
CA SER A 337 -1.82 -13.90 0.93
C SER A 337 -0.76 -13.50 1.94
N GLY A 338 0.21 -14.38 2.21
CA GLY A 338 1.25 -14.09 3.20
C GLY A 338 0.73 -14.00 4.64
N VAL A 339 -0.31 -14.78 4.99
CA VAL A 339 -0.95 -14.72 6.31
C VAL A 339 -0.61 -15.94 7.15
N GLY A 340 0.09 -15.73 8.27
CA GLY A 340 0.29 -16.77 9.28
C GLY A 340 -1.02 -17.10 9.99
N GLY A 341 -1.33 -18.39 10.18
CA GLY A 341 -2.58 -18.82 10.82
C GLY A 341 -3.83 -18.73 9.93
N ALA A 342 -3.67 -18.36 8.65
CA ALA A 342 -4.74 -18.52 7.66
C ALA A 342 -5.10 -20.00 7.44
N PRO A 343 -6.36 -20.29 7.12
CA PRO A 343 -6.79 -21.64 6.75
C PRO A 343 -6.13 -22.09 5.44
N ALA A 344 -6.05 -23.40 5.20
CA ALA A 344 -5.59 -23.92 3.92
C ALA A 344 -6.53 -23.51 2.77
N ASN A 345 -6.04 -23.52 1.53
CA ASN A 345 -6.91 -23.31 0.37
C ASN A 345 -7.92 -24.48 0.25
N THR A 346 -9.21 -24.17 0.35
CA THR A 346 -10.32 -25.13 0.37
C THR A 346 -11.46 -24.77 -0.58
N PHE A 347 -11.31 -23.69 -1.37
CA PHE A 347 -12.31 -23.29 -2.35
C PHE A 347 -12.71 -24.48 -3.25
N PRO A 348 -14.02 -24.70 -3.50
CA PRO A 348 -15.14 -23.81 -3.23
C PRO A 348 -15.80 -23.94 -1.85
N ASN A 349 -15.49 -24.97 -1.06
CA ASN A 349 -16.18 -25.20 0.21
C ASN A 349 -15.30 -25.87 1.29
N PRO A 350 -14.98 -25.17 2.39
CA PRO A 350 -15.34 -23.77 2.64
C PRO A 350 -14.58 -22.81 1.68
N PRO A 351 -15.01 -21.54 1.52
CA PRO A 351 -14.64 -20.70 0.39
C PRO A 351 -13.31 -19.94 0.57
N GLU A 352 -12.27 -20.60 1.06
CA GLU A 352 -10.97 -20.00 1.33
C GLU A 352 -10.01 -20.14 0.14
N THR A 353 -9.46 -19.02 -0.31
CA THR A 353 -8.34 -18.94 -1.26
C THR A 353 -7.08 -18.50 -0.50
N THR A 354 -6.07 -19.38 -0.38
CA THR A 354 -4.88 -19.08 0.43
C THR A 354 -3.59 -19.18 -0.37
N LEU A 355 -2.84 -18.08 -0.41
CA LEU A 355 -1.51 -17.98 -0.98
C LEU A 355 -0.47 -17.85 0.14
N ALA A 356 0.64 -18.58 0.00
CA ALA A 356 1.71 -18.56 1.00
C ALA A 356 2.37 -17.18 1.17
N THR A 357 2.38 -16.35 0.12
CA THR A 357 3.04 -15.04 0.11
C THR A 357 2.30 -14.04 -0.76
N THR A 358 2.39 -12.76 -0.44
CA THR A 358 2.07 -11.66 -1.36
C THR A 358 3.25 -11.43 -2.30
N PRO A 359 3.10 -11.50 -3.64
CA PRO A 359 4.25 -11.46 -4.56
C PRO A 359 5.12 -10.21 -4.42
N VAL A 360 4.47 -9.04 -4.31
CA VAL A 360 5.09 -7.76 -4.02
C VAL A 360 4.15 -7.02 -3.08
N SER A 361 4.66 -6.47 -1.99
CA SER A 361 3.88 -5.59 -1.13
C SER A 361 4.73 -4.43 -0.63
N ARG A 362 4.10 -3.30 -0.38
CA ARG A 362 4.73 -2.15 0.26
C ARG A 362 3.71 -1.62 1.24
N ASP A 363 4.03 -1.63 2.52
CA ASP A 363 3.07 -1.14 3.51
C ASP A 363 2.88 0.38 3.37
N VAL A 364 1.77 0.90 3.90
CA VAL A 364 1.35 2.29 3.72
C VAL A 364 2.34 3.28 4.35
N PRO A 365 2.54 4.47 3.74
CA PRO A 365 3.14 5.60 4.47
C PRO A 365 2.28 5.99 5.66
N TYR A 366 2.89 6.26 6.82
CA TYR A 366 2.16 6.65 8.03
C TYR A 366 2.87 7.77 8.80
N LEU A 367 2.07 8.61 9.46
CA LEU A 367 2.55 9.68 10.33
C LEU A 367 2.98 9.11 11.68
N TYR A 368 4.11 9.55 12.20
CA TYR A 368 4.54 9.22 13.57
C TYR A 368 5.31 10.38 14.21
N ILE A 369 5.49 10.32 15.53
CA ILE A 369 6.30 11.27 16.28
C ILE A 369 7.64 10.64 16.65
N ASP A 370 8.74 11.32 16.33
CA ASP A 370 10.08 10.87 16.71
C ASP A 370 10.44 11.22 18.17
N SER A 371 11.58 10.72 18.65
CA SER A 371 12.06 10.95 20.02
C SER A 371 12.34 12.42 20.38
N THR A 372 12.28 13.33 19.40
CA THR A 372 12.45 14.78 19.57
C THR A 372 11.12 15.54 19.49
N ASN A 373 9.98 14.84 19.56
CA ASN A 373 8.62 15.39 19.42
C ASN A 373 8.37 16.04 18.06
N LYS A 374 9.08 15.61 17.01
CA LYS A 374 8.84 16.07 15.64
C LYS A 374 8.02 15.05 14.87
N TYR A 375 7.10 15.54 14.05
CA TYR A 375 6.34 14.69 13.15
C TYR A 375 7.18 14.26 11.97
N ARG A 376 6.99 13.00 11.59
CA ARG A 376 7.67 12.33 10.51
C ARG A 376 6.66 11.48 9.74
N VAL A 377 6.94 11.24 8.47
CA VAL A 377 6.24 10.23 7.68
C VAL A 377 7.19 9.07 7.45
N PHE A 378 6.85 7.91 8.00
CA PHE A 378 7.59 6.68 7.75
C PHE A 378 7.17 6.08 6.41
N LEU A 379 8.16 5.61 5.66
CA LEU A 379 8.02 5.03 4.33
C LEU A 379 8.51 3.58 4.36
N PRO A 380 7.61 2.61 4.57
CA PRO A 380 7.98 1.20 4.53
C PRO A 380 8.67 0.80 3.22
N SER A 381 9.66 -0.07 3.32
CA SER A 381 10.36 -0.64 2.17
C SER A 381 9.46 -1.60 1.39
N LEU A 382 9.74 -1.72 0.09
CA LEU A 382 9.14 -2.76 -0.75
C LEU A 382 9.56 -4.14 -0.24
N ARG A 383 8.62 -5.06 -0.12
CA ARG A 383 8.83 -6.48 0.18
C ARG A 383 8.47 -7.30 -1.05
N THR A 384 9.20 -8.39 -1.26
CA THR A 384 8.90 -9.40 -2.28
C THR A 384 8.62 -10.71 -1.58
N ASN A 385 7.64 -11.47 -2.08
CA ASN A 385 7.14 -12.69 -1.44
C ASN A 385 6.86 -12.46 0.06
N ALA A 386 6.17 -11.37 0.35
CA ALA A 386 5.90 -10.93 1.71
C ALA A 386 5.02 -11.94 2.45
N SER A 387 5.31 -12.11 3.72
CA SER A 387 4.53 -12.94 4.64
C SER A 387 4.70 -12.40 6.05
N GLY A 388 3.59 -12.32 6.78
CA GLY A 388 3.51 -11.79 8.14
C GLY A 388 3.70 -10.26 8.24
N PRO A 389 3.38 -9.69 9.42
CA PRO A 389 3.49 -8.26 9.65
C PRO A 389 4.93 -7.77 9.54
N SER A 390 5.13 -6.60 8.93
CA SER A 390 6.45 -6.03 8.65
C SER A 390 7.22 -5.64 9.92
N TRP A 391 6.50 -5.43 11.02
CA TRP A 391 7.02 -5.06 12.34
C TRP A 391 7.16 -6.26 13.29
N ALA A 392 6.81 -7.48 12.85
CA ALA A 392 6.79 -8.66 13.73
C ALA A 392 8.18 -9.08 14.26
N SER A 393 9.26 -8.65 13.60
CA SER A 393 10.65 -9.01 13.97
C SER A 393 11.51 -7.77 14.30
N GLY A 394 10.87 -6.73 14.82
CA GLY A 394 11.50 -5.44 15.12
C GLY A 394 10.93 -4.32 14.26
N SER A 395 11.57 -3.15 14.26
CA SER A 395 11.07 -2.00 13.50
C SER A 395 10.95 -2.32 12.00
N THR A 396 9.82 -1.91 11.42
CA THR A 396 9.58 -2.09 9.98
C THR A 396 10.72 -1.50 9.17
N PRO A 397 11.30 -2.24 8.20
CA PRO A 397 12.29 -1.70 7.29
C PRO A 397 11.68 -0.56 6.46
N GLY A 398 12.38 0.58 6.39
CA GLY A 398 11.91 1.75 5.69
C GLY A 398 12.77 2.97 5.94
N THR A 399 12.30 4.13 5.46
CA THR A 399 12.94 5.42 5.66
C THR A 399 11.96 6.41 6.28
N SER A 400 12.46 7.52 6.83
CA SER A 400 11.64 8.51 7.51
C SER A 400 11.86 9.88 6.88
N LEU A 401 10.76 10.54 6.49
CA LEU A 401 10.77 11.90 5.96
C LEU A 401 10.35 12.90 7.04
N PRO A 402 11.05 14.04 7.21
CA PRO A 402 10.56 15.14 8.05
C PRO A 402 9.24 15.70 7.52
N MET A 403 8.33 16.07 8.42
CA MET A 403 7.16 16.89 8.02
C MET A 403 7.57 18.24 7.42
N SER A 404 8.79 18.73 7.66
CA SER A 404 9.31 19.91 6.97
C SER A 404 9.43 19.76 5.43
N GLN A 405 9.26 18.54 4.89
CA GLN A 405 9.22 18.26 3.44
C GLN A 405 7.80 18.08 2.88
N PHE A 406 6.77 18.26 3.70
CA PHE A 406 5.37 18.10 3.33
C PHE A 406 4.65 19.44 3.37
N TYR A 407 4.02 19.80 2.26
CA TYR A 407 3.01 20.84 2.26
C TYR A 407 1.75 20.29 2.92
N VAL A 408 1.32 20.91 4.02
CA VAL A 408 0.11 20.51 4.76
C VAL A 408 -1.09 21.18 4.10
N VAL A 409 -1.84 20.41 3.31
CA VAL A 409 -3.01 20.89 2.57
C VAL A 409 -4.18 21.05 3.53
N LYS A 410 -4.76 22.25 3.61
CA LYS A 410 -5.85 22.61 4.53
C LYS A 410 -7.04 23.24 3.82
N ALA A 411 -8.18 23.33 4.52
CA ALA A 411 -9.34 24.06 4.04
C ALA A 411 -8.97 25.46 3.53
N GLY A 412 -9.42 25.80 2.32
CA GLY A 412 -9.08 27.05 1.62
C GLY A 412 -7.91 26.93 0.63
N ASP A 413 -7.14 25.85 0.63
CA ASP A 413 -6.14 25.61 -0.40
C ASP A 413 -6.78 25.39 -1.77
N THR A 414 -6.22 26.04 -2.78
CA THR A 414 -6.66 25.89 -4.17
C THR A 414 -5.82 24.82 -4.88
N ALA A 415 -6.35 24.25 -5.96
CA ALA A 415 -5.58 23.37 -6.84
C ALA A 415 -4.30 24.05 -7.39
N ALA A 416 -4.28 25.38 -7.53
CA ALA A 416 -3.08 26.14 -7.92
C ALA A 416 -2.02 26.15 -6.81
N THR A 417 -2.43 26.37 -5.56
CA THR A 417 -1.53 26.31 -4.40
C THR A 417 -0.90 24.91 -4.27
N ILE A 418 -1.73 23.86 -4.36
CA ILE A 418 -1.27 22.47 -4.24
C ILE A 418 -0.31 22.12 -5.39
N ASN A 419 -0.64 22.48 -6.63
CA ASN A 419 0.26 22.28 -7.78
C ASN A 419 1.58 23.06 -7.63
N ASN A 420 1.55 24.27 -7.07
CA ASN A 420 2.76 25.02 -6.82
C ASN A 420 3.69 24.27 -5.84
N ALA A 421 3.14 23.74 -4.74
CA ALA A 421 3.90 22.92 -3.79
C ALA A 421 4.49 21.65 -4.44
N LEU A 422 3.69 20.92 -5.23
CA LEU A 422 4.16 19.75 -5.98
C LEU A 422 5.28 20.09 -6.97
N SER A 423 5.14 21.20 -7.72
CA SER A 423 6.16 21.63 -8.68
C SER A 423 7.47 22.08 -8.01
N GLN A 424 7.38 22.69 -6.83
CA GLN A 424 8.54 23.00 -5.99
C GLN A 424 9.18 21.74 -5.40
N GLY A 425 8.41 20.67 -5.23
CA GLY A 425 8.91 19.37 -4.79
C GLY A 425 8.51 18.97 -3.38
N CYS A 426 7.47 19.59 -2.85
CA CYS A 426 6.88 19.12 -1.63
C CYS A 426 6.17 17.78 -1.86
N ASN A 427 6.25 16.93 -0.84
CA ASN A 427 5.23 15.92 -0.61
C ASN A 427 3.94 16.62 -0.15
N LEU A 428 2.82 15.93 -0.17
CA LEU A 428 1.55 16.44 0.33
C LEU A 428 1.12 15.64 1.56
N PHE A 429 0.76 16.37 2.62
CA PHE A 429 0.02 15.84 3.74
C PHE A 429 -1.36 16.47 3.72
N VAL A 430 -2.39 15.70 3.37
CA VAL A 430 -3.75 16.19 3.15
C VAL A 430 -4.57 15.96 4.40
N THR A 431 -4.94 17.05 5.08
CA THR A 431 -5.70 17.00 6.33
C THR A 431 -7.19 16.67 6.07
N PRO A 432 -7.97 16.25 7.07
CA PRO A 432 -9.38 15.91 6.87
C PRO A 432 -10.18 17.12 6.34
N GLY A 433 -10.77 16.97 5.16
CA GLY A 433 -11.60 18.00 4.50
C GLY A 433 -12.05 17.63 3.09
N VAL A 434 -12.91 18.46 2.50
CA VAL A 434 -13.37 18.36 1.11
C VAL A 434 -12.75 19.49 0.30
N TYR A 435 -12.10 19.15 -0.82
CA TYR A 435 -11.22 20.02 -1.60
C TYR A 435 -11.66 20.07 -3.06
N HIS A 436 -12.27 21.19 -3.44
CA HIS A 436 -12.68 21.44 -4.82
C HIS A 436 -11.49 21.83 -5.72
N LEU A 437 -11.40 21.18 -6.88
CA LEU A 437 -10.29 21.30 -7.81
C LEU A 437 -10.77 21.86 -9.15
N ASN A 438 -10.43 23.11 -9.44
CA ASN A 438 -10.72 23.74 -10.74
C ASN A 438 -9.68 23.41 -11.83
N GLN A 439 -8.62 22.67 -11.48
CA GLN A 439 -7.60 22.17 -12.39
C GLN A 439 -7.01 20.87 -11.84
N THR A 440 -6.46 20.03 -12.73
CA THR A 440 -5.84 18.76 -12.35
C THR A 440 -4.61 18.96 -11.47
N LEU A 441 -4.48 18.16 -10.41
CA LEU A 441 -3.26 18.07 -9.61
C LEU A 441 -2.19 17.26 -10.35
N ASN A 442 -0.96 17.78 -10.42
CA ASN A 442 0.12 17.22 -11.23
C ASN A 442 1.27 16.70 -10.35
N VAL A 443 1.32 15.38 -10.15
CA VAL A 443 2.42 14.71 -9.45
C VAL A 443 3.48 14.30 -10.48
N THR A 444 4.51 15.13 -10.65
CA THR A 444 5.49 14.96 -11.74
C THR A 444 6.85 14.46 -11.29
N LYS A 445 7.12 14.42 -9.98
CA LYS A 445 8.43 14.06 -9.43
C LYS A 445 8.40 12.65 -8.85
N ALA A 446 9.49 11.92 -9.11
CA ALA A 446 9.69 10.60 -8.52
C ALA A 446 9.69 10.67 -6.99
N ASN A 447 9.24 9.60 -6.35
CA ASN A 447 9.16 9.44 -4.90
C ASN A 447 8.26 10.44 -4.16
N THR A 448 7.44 11.24 -4.87
CA THR A 448 6.47 12.11 -4.20
C THR A 448 5.46 11.27 -3.40
N VAL A 449 5.25 11.65 -2.15
CA VAL A 449 4.25 11.09 -1.25
C VAL A 449 3.06 12.04 -1.18
N VAL A 450 1.86 11.51 -1.39
CA VAL A 450 0.59 12.17 -1.12
C VAL A 450 -0.14 11.34 -0.07
N LEU A 451 -0.09 11.81 1.17
CA LEU A 451 -0.62 11.13 2.34
C LEU A 451 -1.86 11.86 2.85
N GLY A 452 -3.01 11.22 2.79
CA GLY A 452 -4.25 11.68 3.41
C GLY A 452 -4.54 10.97 4.73
N ILE A 453 -5.15 11.72 5.67
CA ILE A 453 -5.71 11.20 6.92
C ILE A 453 -7.11 11.76 7.13
N GLY A 454 -8.03 10.97 7.68
CA GLY A 454 -9.43 11.34 7.88
C GLY A 454 -10.22 11.53 6.58
N TYR A 455 -9.96 10.69 5.57
CA TYR A 455 -10.70 10.67 4.29
C TYR A 455 -10.76 12.02 3.56
N PRO A 456 -9.62 12.72 3.38
CA PRO A 456 -9.62 13.94 2.59
C PRO A 456 -10.13 13.64 1.18
N THR A 457 -11.03 14.50 0.73
CA THR A 457 -11.82 14.26 -0.48
C THR A 457 -11.46 15.29 -1.54
N PHE A 458 -11.01 14.85 -2.71
CA PHE A 458 -10.80 15.71 -3.87
C PHE A 458 -12.00 15.66 -4.80
N VAL A 459 -12.61 16.82 -5.07
CA VAL A 459 -13.76 16.98 -5.97
C VAL A 459 -13.34 17.77 -7.20
N PRO A 460 -13.21 17.17 -8.40
CA PRO A 460 -12.88 17.91 -9.60
C PRO A 460 -14.09 18.69 -10.13
N ASP A 461 -13.93 20.00 -10.29
CA ASP A 461 -14.92 20.87 -10.89
C ASP A 461 -14.71 20.97 -12.41
N ASN A 462 -15.77 21.34 -13.14
CA ASN A 462 -15.69 21.66 -14.57
C ASN A 462 -15.16 20.52 -15.47
N GLY A 463 -15.22 19.27 -15.01
CA GLY A 463 -14.85 18.09 -15.79
C GLY A 463 -13.34 17.86 -15.95
N VAL A 464 -12.50 18.52 -15.14
CA VAL A 464 -11.07 18.23 -15.08
C VAL A 464 -10.84 16.84 -14.47
N ASN A 465 -9.71 16.21 -14.77
CA ASN A 465 -9.29 15.07 -13.94
C ASN A 465 -8.87 15.60 -12.56
N ALA A 466 -9.13 14.88 -11.47
CA ALA A 466 -8.73 15.35 -10.14
C ALA A 466 -7.20 15.32 -9.98
N MET A 467 -6.56 14.22 -10.36
CA MET A 467 -5.10 14.07 -10.24
C MET A 467 -4.51 13.25 -11.39
N GLN A 468 -3.30 13.61 -11.79
CA GLN A 468 -2.46 12.81 -12.67
C GLN A 468 -1.04 12.64 -12.12
N VAL A 469 -0.48 11.45 -12.29
CA VAL A 469 0.90 11.09 -11.95
C VAL A 469 1.68 10.88 -13.24
N ALA A 470 2.89 11.46 -13.34
CA ALA A 470 3.79 11.21 -14.46
C ALA A 470 4.35 9.77 -14.46
N ASP A 471 5.00 9.35 -15.55
CA ASP A 471 5.67 8.04 -15.63
C ASP A 471 7.00 8.07 -14.86
N VAL A 472 6.92 8.09 -13.53
CA VAL A 472 8.06 8.25 -12.61
C VAL A 472 8.04 7.19 -11.52
N ASP A 473 9.23 6.87 -11.00
CA ASP A 473 9.40 5.90 -9.92
C ASP A 473 8.77 6.36 -8.60
N GLY A 474 8.28 5.40 -7.83
CA GLY A 474 8.19 5.50 -6.37
C GLY A 474 7.14 6.44 -5.80
N VAL A 475 6.22 6.99 -6.61
CA VAL A 475 5.12 7.81 -6.08
C VAL A 475 4.27 6.97 -5.13
N ARG A 476 3.84 7.56 -4.01
CA ARG A 476 2.99 6.89 -3.01
C ARG A 476 1.73 7.72 -2.77
N LEU A 477 0.59 7.20 -3.18
CA LEU A 477 -0.72 7.79 -2.90
C LEU A 477 -1.38 6.97 -1.80
N LYS A 478 -1.75 7.62 -0.69
CA LYS A 478 -2.40 6.94 0.44
C LYS A 478 -3.57 7.72 1.02
N GLY A 479 -4.69 7.03 1.29
CA GLY A 479 -5.77 7.54 2.13
C GLY A 479 -6.53 8.71 1.51
N LEU A 480 -6.90 8.61 0.24
CA LEU A 480 -7.58 9.69 -0.50
C LEU A 480 -8.94 9.21 -1.00
N LEU A 481 -9.96 10.06 -0.91
CA LEU A 481 -11.22 9.87 -1.61
C LEU A 481 -11.26 10.82 -2.81
N PHE A 482 -11.52 10.29 -4.00
CA PHE A 482 -11.82 11.08 -5.19
C PHE A 482 -13.33 11.02 -5.44
N ASP A 483 -14.01 12.15 -5.29
CA ASP A 483 -15.46 12.23 -5.44
C ASP A 483 -15.81 13.02 -6.70
N ALA A 484 -16.51 12.40 -7.64
CA ALA A 484 -16.71 12.98 -8.96
C ALA A 484 -17.60 14.23 -8.92
N GLY A 485 -17.16 15.33 -9.50
CA GLY A 485 -17.98 16.53 -9.67
C GLY A 485 -19.16 16.35 -10.65
N THR A 486 -20.01 17.36 -10.71
CA THR A 486 -21.25 17.34 -11.53
C THR A 486 -21.00 17.29 -13.04
N THR A 487 -19.85 17.79 -13.48
CA THR A 487 -19.42 17.76 -14.89
C THR A 487 -18.54 16.53 -15.13
N ASN A 488 -18.84 15.76 -16.18
CA ASN A 488 -18.15 14.51 -16.46
C ASN A 488 -16.63 14.70 -16.62
N SER A 489 -15.87 14.08 -15.72
CA SER A 489 -14.41 13.98 -15.84
C SER A 489 -14.01 12.79 -16.71
N GLN A 490 -12.96 12.90 -17.53
CA GLN A 490 -12.51 11.76 -18.34
C GLN A 490 -11.95 10.64 -17.46
N ALA A 491 -11.19 11.01 -16.43
CA ALA A 491 -10.74 10.13 -15.36
C ALA A 491 -10.70 10.91 -14.03
N LEU A 492 -10.88 10.27 -12.88
CA LEU A 492 -10.61 10.93 -11.59
C LEU A 492 -9.11 10.89 -11.27
N LEU A 493 -8.47 9.72 -11.40
CA LEU A 493 -7.03 9.53 -11.24
C LEU A 493 -6.41 8.85 -12.47
N THR A 494 -5.29 9.37 -12.95
CA THR A 494 -4.46 8.73 -13.98
C THR A 494 -3.03 8.54 -13.48
N VAL A 495 -2.50 7.31 -13.56
CA VAL A 495 -1.12 6.98 -13.17
C VAL A 495 -0.31 6.62 -14.41
N GLY A 496 0.61 7.51 -14.79
CA GLY A 496 1.34 7.48 -16.04
C GLY A 496 0.50 8.05 -17.20
N PRO A 497 1.10 8.81 -18.14
CA PRO A 497 0.43 9.19 -19.38
C PRO A 497 0.14 7.96 -20.26
N SER A 498 -0.81 8.10 -21.19
CA SER A 498 -1.07 7.06 -22.20
C SER A 498 0.20 6.74 -23.00
N GLY A 499 0.46 5.45 -23.25
CA GLY A 499 1.68 5.00 -23.93
C GLY A 499 2.92 4.88 -23.03
N SER A 500 2.76 4.95 -21.71
CA SER A 500 3.84 4.65 -20.74
C SER A 500 4.40 3.25 -20.98
N THR A 501 5.73 3.14 -21.04
CA THR A 501 6.45 1.89 -21.33
C THR A 501 7.62 1.64 -20.37
N ALA A 502 7.94 2.59 -19.50
CA ALA A 502 9.02 2.42 -18.53
C ALA A 502 8.65 1.32 -17.52
N SER A 503 9.66 0.55 -17.10
CA SER A 503 9.51 -0.38 -15.98
C SER A 503 9.91 0.30 -14.68
N HIS A 504 9.06 0.16 -13.67
CA HIS A 504 9.27 0.71 -12.34
C HIS A 504 9.44 -0.40 -11.29
N ALA A 505 9.88 -1.60 -11.70
CA ALA A 505 9.87 -2.80 -10.85
C ALA A 505 10.65 -2.65 -9.53
N ALA A 506 11.76 -1.90 -9.54
CA ALA A 506 12.59 -1.67 -8.35
C ALA A 506 11.97 -0.68 -7.36
N ASN A 507 11.13 0.24 -7.85
CA ASN A 507 10.51 1.28 -7.03
C ASN A 507 9.16 1.69 -7.66
N PRO A 508 8.14 0.83 -7.55
CA PRO A 508 6.88 1.05 -8.23
C PRO A 508 6.13 2.24 -7.63
N THR A 509 5.21 2.83 -8.40
CA THR A 509 4.17 3.69 -7.82
C THR A 509 3.17 2.83 -7.03
N THR A 510 2.74 3.27 -5.84
CA THR A 510 1.68 2.61 -5.07
C THR A 510 0.44 3.48 -4.94
N ILE A 511 -0.72 2.83 -5.00
CA ILE A 511 -2.05 3.40 -4.78
C ILE A 511 -2.67 2.61 -3.62
N GLN A 512 -2.84 3.22 -2.45
CA GLN A 512 -3.21 2.49 -1.22
C GLN A 512 -4.31 3.20 -0.46
N ASP A 513 -5.39 2.52 -0.13
CA ASP A 513 -6.58 3.15 0.50
C ASP A 513 -7.04 4.38 -0.30
N VAL A 514 -7.07 4.22 -1.64
CA VAL A 514 -7.55 5.25 -2.55
C VAL A 514 -8.92 4.83 -3.05
N PHE A 515 -9.90 5.68 -2.81
CA PHE A 515 -11.30 5.39 -3.02
C PHE A 515 -11.89 6.35 -4.04
N PHE A 516 -12.94 5.91 -4.73
CA PHE A 516 -13.63 6.70 -5.74
C PHE A 516 -15.13 6.62 -5.52
N ARG A 517 -15.79 7.77 -5.59
CA ARG A 517 -17.24 7.89 -5.49
C ARG A 517 -17.79 8.66 -6.69
N ILE A 518 -18.88 8.16 -7.28
CA ILE A 518 -19.59 8.80 -8.39
C ILE A 518 -21.08 8.83 -8.08
N GLY A 519 -21.58 9.96 -7.59
CA GLY A 519 -22.94 10.07 -7.07
C GLY A 519 -22.99 9.83 -5.55
N GLY A 520 -24.20 9.74 -5.00
CA GLY A 520 -24.39 9.52 -3.57
C GLY A 520 -24.65 10.81 -2.82
N GLU A 521 -23.61 11.59 -2.54
CA GLU A 521 -23.72 12.88 -1.84
C GLU A 521 -24.34 13.97 -2.72
N HIS A 522 -23.78 14.14 -3.91
CA HIS A 522 -24.27 15.01 -4.98
C HIS A 522 -24.23 14.26 -6.31
N VAL A 523 -24.77 14.86 -7.39
CA VAL A 523 -24.58 14.30 -8.73
C VAL A 523 -23.10 14.30 -9.07
N GLY A 524 -22.55 13.13 -9.38
CA GLY A 524 -21.16 12.98 -9.81
C GLY A 524 -21.09 12.23 -11.13
N LYS A 525 -20.15 12.61 -12.01
CA LYS A 525 -19.96 11.96 -13.32
C LYS A 525 -18.49 11.79 -13.66
N ALA A 526 -18.11 10.60 -14.09
CA ALA A 526 -16.78 10.35 -14.61
C ALA A 526 -16.79 9.19 -15.60
N THR A 527 -16.08 9.30 -16.72
CA THR A 527 -15.95 8.17 -17.66
C THR A 527 -15.12 7.05 -17.02
N ASN A 528 -14.00 7.39 -16.39
CA ASN A 528 -13.17 6.45 -15.65
C ASN A 528 -12.95 6.93 -14.21
N SER A 529 -12.84 6.02 -13.26
CA SER A 529 -12.33 6.39 -11.92
C SER A 529 -10.82 6.35 -11.88
N LEU A 530 -10.22 5.23 -12.29
CA LEU A 530 -8.77 5.03 -12.28
C LEU A 530 -8.27 4.50 -13.63
N ILE A 531 -7.25 5.15 -14.17
CA ILE A 531 -6.45 4.66 -15.30
C ILE A 531 -5.01 4.45 -14.84
N VAL A 532 -4.48 3.23 -15.02
CA VAL A 532 -3.09 2.88 -14.69
C VAL A 532 -2.34 2.52 -15.96
N ASN A 533 -1.51 3.43 -16.44
CA ASN A 533 -0.65 3.25 -17.61
C ASN A 533 0.78 2.85 -17.23
N SER A 534 1.30 3.32 -16.08
CA SER A 534 2.65 2.96 -15.64
C SER A 534 2.76 1.46 -15.33
N SER A 535 3.85 0.85 -15.80
CA SER A 535 4.12 -0.56 -15.51
C SER A 535 4.54 -0.74 -14.05
N ASN A 536 4.37 -1.94 -13.50
CA ASN A 536 4.74 -2.32 -12.15
C ASN A 536 3.98 -1.61 -11.01
N THR A 537 3.00 -0.75 -11.30
CA THR A 537 2.16 -0.12 -10.27
C THR A 537 1.55 -1.17 -9.35
N VAL A 538 1.56 -0.89 -8.05
CA VAL A 538 0.91 -1.71 -7.03
C VAL A 538 -0.34 -0.99 -6.56
N ILE A 539 -1.49 -1.57 -6.87
CA ILE A 539 -2.82 -1.16 -6.40
C ILE A 539 -3.13 -2.01 -5.18
N ASP A 540 -3.23 -1.39 -4.01
CA ASP A 540 -3.36 -2.13 -2.75
C ASP A 540 -4.45 -1.54 -1.87
N HIS A 541 -5.63 -2.15 -1.94
CA HIS A 541 -6.89 -1.63 -1.42
C HIS A 541 -7.37 -0.38 -2.15
N ILE A 542 -8.22 -0.59 -3.16
CA ILE A 542 -9.06 0.47 -3.71
C ILE A 542 -10.52 0.05 -3.63
N TRP A 543 -11.39 1.05 -3.57
CA TRP A 543 -12.81 0.88 -3.82
C TRP A 543 -13.24 1.93 -4.84
N ALA A 544 -13.64 1.47 -6.02
CA ALA A 544 -14.19 2.31 -7.06
C ALA A 544 -15.71 2.06 -7.11
N TRP A 545 -16.50 3.05 -6.71
CA TRP A 545 -17.93 2.89 -6.47
C TRP A 545 -18.73 3.94 -7.23
N ARG A 546 -19.43 3.49 -8.27
CA ARG A 546 -20.55 4.26 -8.81
C ARG A 546 -21.73 4.09 -7.86
N ALA A 547 -22.21 5.17 -7.29
CA ALA A 547 -23.20 5.10 -6.22
C ALA A 547 -24.48 4.38 -6.64
N ASP A 548 -24.90 3.37 -5.87
CA ASP A 548 -26.18 2.67 -6.01
C ASP A 548 -27.28 3.28 -5.12
N HIS A 549 -26.88 4.07 -4.11
CA HIS A 549 -27.77 4.79 -3.20
C HIS A 549 -27.18 6.16 -2.81
N GLY A 550 -28.03 7.03 -2.27
CA GLY A 550 -27.60 8.36 -1.83
C GLY A 550 -28.73 9.31 -1.52
N THR A 551 -28.36 10.59 -1.38
CA THR A 551 -29.30 11.71 -1.28
C THR A 551 -30.26 11.72 -2.47
N GLY A 552 -31.51 12.13 -2.25
CA GLY A 552 -32.54 12.14 -3.29
C GLY A 552 -32.09 12.87 -4.57
N GLY A 553 -32.12 12.17 -5.71
CA GLY A 553 -31.79 12.73 -7.02
C GLY A 553 -30.31 12.70 -7.41
N THR A 554 -29.43 12.07 -6.61
CA THR A 554 -27.99 11.98 -6.92
C THR A 554 -27.58 10.69 -7.62
N VAL A 555 -28.46 9.69 -7.64
CA VAL A 555 -28.21 8.35 -8.21
C VAL A 555 -29.24 8.01 -9.29
N GLY A 556 -28.79 7.30 -10.32
CA GLY A 556 -29.62 6.71 -11.37
C GLY A 556 -28.87 6.61 -12.71
N TRP A 557 -29.41 5.79 -13.62
CA TRP A 557 -28.77 5.43 -14.88
C TRP A 557 -28.31 6.61 -15.75
N THR A 558 -29.03 7.72 -15.73
CA THR A 558 -28.68 8.96 -16.45
C THR A 558 -28.17 10.08 -15.55
N THR A 559 -28.10 9.83 -14.24
CA THR A 559 -27.80 10.81 -13.20
C THR A 559 -26.32 10.78 -12.86
N ASN A 560 -25.82 9.69 -12.28
CA ASN A 560 -24.42 9.52 -11.89
C ASN A 560 -23.69 8.61 -12.88
N THR A 561 -23.58 9.06 -14.13
CA THR A 561 -23.04 8.24 -15.22
C THR A 561 -21.55 7.97 -15.03
N ALA A 562 -21.16 6.69 -15.13
CA ALA A 562 -19.77 6.28 -15.19
C ALA A 562 -19.57 5.00 -15.98
N ASP A 563 -18.57 4.98 -16.87
CA ASP A 563 -18.36 3.84 -17.78
C ASP A 563 -17.55 2.71 -17.13
N THR A 564 -16.38 3.01 -16.57
CA THR A 564 -15.44 2.00 -16.06
C THR A 564 -14.75 2.42 -14.77
N GLY A 565 -14.66 1.52 -13.79
CA GLY A 565 -13.99 1.82 -12.53
C GLY A 565 -12.48 1.83 -12.67
N LEU A 566 -11.91 0.77 -13.25
CA LEU A 566 -10.47 0.61 -13.40
C LEU A 566 -10.08 0.19 -14.82
N THR A 567 -9.19 0.95 -15.45
CA THR A 567 -8.47 0.54 -16.66
C THR A 567 -6.97 0.38 -16.38
N VAL A 568 -6.43 -0.81 -16.63
CA VAL A 568 -4.99 -1.12 -16.48
C VAL A 568 -4.36 -1.36 -17.85
N ASN A 569 -3.50 -0.44 -18.28
CA ASN A 569 -2.71 -0.56 -19.51
C ASN A 569 -1.24 -0.93 -19.23
N GLY A 570 -0.72 -0.59 -18.05
CA GLY A 570 0.65 -0.88 -17.66
C GLY A 570 0.93 -2.39 -17.50
N ASN A 571 2.15 -2.81 -17.85
CA ASN A 571 2.56 -4.20 -17.69
C ASN A 571 2.95 -4.50 -16.23
N ASN A 572 2.80 -5.75 -15.79
CA ASN A 572 3.22 -6.25 -14.48
C ASN A 572 2.62 -5.48 -13.30
N VAL A 573 1.43 -4.90 -13.49
CA VAL A 573 0.65 -4.28 -12.41
C VAL A 573 0.13 -5.37 -11.47
N LEU A 574 0.16 -5.09 -10.17
CA LEU A 574 -0.38 -5.96 -9.13
C LEU A 574 -1.53 -5.25 -8.44
N ALA A 575 -2.70 -5.88 -8.37
CA ALA A 575 -3.83 -5.46 -7.55
C ALA A 575 -4.03 -6.43 -6.38
N THR A 576 -4.08 -5.91 -5.15
CA THR A 576 -4.37 -6.68 -3.93
C THR A 576 -5.51 -6.03 -3.17
N GLY A 577 -6.64 -6.72 -3.01
CA GLY A 577 -7.84 -6.13 -2.40
C GLY A 577 -8.54 -5.15 -3.36
N LEU A 578 -9.02 -5.65 -4.50
CA LEU A 578 -9.68 -4.83 -5.52
C LEU A 578 -11.21 -4.88 -5.36
N PHE A 579 -11.84 -3.74 -5.10
CA PHE A 579 -13.30 -3.60 -5.00
C PHE A 579 -13.77 -2.60 -6.08
N VAL A 580 -14.64 -3.01 -7.00
CA VAL A 580 -15.14 -2.14 -8.08
C VAL A 580 -16.61 -2.44 -8.36
N GLU A 581 -17.48 -1.44 -8.31
CA GLU A 581 -18.93 -1.67 -8.28
C GLU A 581 -19.75 -0.67 -9.12
N HIS A 582 -20.78 -1.23 -9.77
CA HIS A 582 -21.94 -0.59 -10.38
C HIS A 582 -21.71 0.31 -11.60
N TYR A 583 -20.57 0.22 -12.27
CA TYR A 583 -20.31 1.01 -13.47
C TYR A 583 -21.18 0.56 -14.65
N GLN A 584 -21.42 1.47 -15.60
CA GLN A 584 -22.36 1.24 -16.69
C GLN A 584 -21.80 0.34 -17.81
N LYS A 585 -20.47 0.14 -17.84
CA LYS A 585 -19.79 -0.75 -18.78
C LYS A 585 -18.92 -1.75 -18.03
N TYR A 586 -17.71 -2.04 -18.52
CA TYR A 586 -16.80 -2.94 -17.84
C TYR A 586 -16.33 -2.31 -16.54
N GLU A 587 -16.44 -3.03 -15.43
CA GLU A 587 -16.05 -2.54 -14.11
C GLU A 587 -14.51 -2.44 -14.06
N VAL A 588 -13.83 -3.51 -14.50
CA VAL A 588 -12.37 -3.57 -14.69
C VAL A 588 -12.03 -3.94 -16.15
N VAL A 589 -11.09 -3.21 -16.74
CA VAL A 589 -10.46 -3.55 -18.03
C VAL A 589 -8.95 -3.69 -17.84
N TRP A 590 -8.39 -4.83 -18.24
CA TRP A 590 -6.97 -5.14 -18.12
C TRP A 590 -6.33 -5.42 -19.47
N ASN A 591 -5.53 -4.48 -19.96
CA ASN A 591 -4.85 -4.54 -21.25
C ASN A 591 -3.34 -4.84 -21.13
N GLY A 592 -2.75 -4.62 -19.96
CA GLY A 592 -1.32 -4.85 -19.71
C GLY A 592 -0.96 -6.33 -19.49
N GLN A 593 0.24 -6.70 -19.92
CA GLN A 593 0.79 -8.06 -19.77
C GLN A 593 1.31 -8.32 -18.36
N GLY A 594 1.32 -9.58 -17.93
CA GLY A 594 1.88 -10.00 -16.63
C GLY A 594 1.10 -9.49 -15.42
N GLY A 595 -0.14 -9.03 -15.64
CA GLY A 595 -1.00 -8.50 -14.59
C GLY A 595 -1.38 -9.55 -13.56
N LYS A 596 -1.50 -9.14 -12.29
CA LYS A 596 -1.95 -10.00 -11.22
C LYS A 596 -3.03 -9.35 -10.36
N THR A 597 -4.06 -10.11 -9.99
CA THR A 597 -5.08 -9.69 -9.02
C THR A 597 -5.22 -10.73 -7.91
N ILE A 598 -5.04 -10.33 -6.65
CA ILE A 598 -5.36 -11.18 -5.49
C ILE A 598 -6.50 -10.52 -4.74
N PHE A 599 -7.62 -11.23 -4.67
CA PHE A 599 -8.93 -10.75 -4.26
C PHE A 599 -9.55 -9.73 -5.23
N PHE A 600 -10.76 -10.07 -5.70
CA PHE A 600 -11.65 -9.14 -6.40
C PHE A 600 -13.07 -9.28 -5.87
N GLN A 601 -13.72 -8.15 -5.63
CA GLN A 601 -15.14 -8.07 -5.34
C GLN A 601 -15.79 -7.05 -6.29
N ASN A 602 -16.97 -7.43 -6.79
CA ASN A 602 -17.79 -6.59 -7.63
C ASN A 602 -19.28 -6.83 -7.39
N GLU A 603 -20.05 -5.76 -7.55
CA GLU A 603 -21.47 -5.80 -7.85
C GLU A 603 -21.75 -5.09 -9.18
N MET A 604 -22.53 -5.71 -10.05
CA MET A 604 -22.98 -5.12 -11.32
C MET A 604 -23.94 -3.95 -11.07
N PRO A 605 -24.16 -3.02 -12.03
CA PRO A 605 -25.10 -1.92 -11.84
C PRO A 605 -26.51 -2.45 -11.60
N TYR A 606 -27.19 -1.94 -10.59
CA TYR A 606 -28.56 -2.37 -10.27
C TYR A 606 -29.62 -1.78 -11.21
N ASP A 607 -29.27 -0.65 -11.81
CA ASP A 607 -30.16 0.26 -12.51
C ASP A 607 -30.15 0.27 -14.06
N PRO A 608 -29.63 -0.74 -14.79
CA PRO A 608 -29.89 -0.85 -16.22
C PRO A 608 -31.40 -0.82 -16.52
N PRO A 609 -31.89 0.10 -17.38
CA PRO A 609 -33.32 0.27 -17.57
C PRO A 609 -33.95 -0.89 -18.37
N ASN A 610 -33.16 -1.54 -19.22
CA ASN A 610 -33.54 -2.71 -20.02
C ASN A 610 -32.28 -3.36 -20.63
N GLN A 611 -32.43 -4.57 -21.17
CA GLN A 611 -31.31 -5.30 -21.75
C GLN A 611 -30.64 -4.52 -22.89
N ALA A 612 -31.41 -3.87 -23.78
CA ALA A 612 -30.86 -3.17 -24.94
C ALA A 612 -29.97 -1.96 -24.56
N ALA A 613 -30.23 -1.34 -23.40
CA ALA A 613 -29.39 -0.28 -22.86
C ALA A 613 -28.06 -0.79 -22.27
N TRP A 614 -27.96 -2.09 -21.99
CA TRP A 614 -26.81 -2.71 -21.33
C TRP A 614 -26.40 -4.00 -22.05
N MET A 615 -25.76 -3.82 -23.20
CA MET A 615 -25.11 -4.88 -23.98
C MET A 615 -23.72 -4.43 -24.39
N SER A 616 -22.71 -5.26 -24.18
CA SER A 616 -21.32 -4.99 -24.61
C SER A 616 -21.11 -5.16 -26.11
N SER A 617 -21.98 -5.94 -26.77
CA SER A 617 -22.06 -6.06 -28.21
C SER A 617 -23.48 -6.47 -28.62
N ALA A 618 -23.79 -6.53 -29.92
CA ALA A 618 -25.11 -6.92 -30.40
C ALA A 618 -25.57 -8.33 -29.97
N SER A 619 -24.65 -9.19 -29.55
CA SER A 619 -24.93 -10.59 -29.16
C SER A 619 -24.53 -10.94 -27.73
N VAL A 620 -24.02 -10.00 -26.94
CA VAL A 620 -23.55 -10.25 -25.57
C VAL A 620 -24.31 -9.36 -24.60
N ASN A 621 -25.08 -9.99 -23.73
CA ASN A 621 -25.85 -9.32 -22.69
C ASN A 621 -24.91 -8.81 -21.59
N GLY A 622 -25.05 -7.54 -21.22
CA GLY A 622 -24.24 -6.90 -20.18
C GLY A 622 -22.78 -6.67 -20.56
N TYR A 623 -22.05 -6.12 -19.59
CA TYR A 623 -20.61 -5.94 -19.61
C TYR A 623 -20.00 -6.76 -18.47
N ALA A 624 -18.84 -7.37 -18.72
CA ALA A 624 -18.15 -8.16 -17.71
C ALA A 624 -17.68 -7.27 -16.54
N ALA A 625 -17.73 -7.82 -15.33
CA ALA A 625 -17.10 -7.22 -14.16
C ALA A 625 -15.58 -7.14 -14.32
N TYR A 626 -14.97 -8.12 -14.99
CA TYR A 626 -13.54 -8.12 -15.21
C TYR A 626 -13.22 -8.57 -16.62
N LYS A 627 -12.71 -7.65 -17.44
CA LYS A 627 -12.30 -7.93 -18.81
C LYS A 627 -10.78 -7.93 -18.94
N VAL A 628 -10.21 -9.04 -19.39
CA VAL A 628 -8.82 -9.09 -19.89
C VAL A 628 -8.84 -8.88 -21.41
N GLY A 629 -8.00 -7.97 -21.90
CA GLY A 629 -7.93 -7.60 -23.31
C GLY A 629 -7.51 -8.79 -24.18
N ALA A 630 -8.07 -8.88 -25.39
CA ALA A 630 -7.88 -10.02 -26.30
C ALA A 630 -6.41 -10.31 -26.68
N ASN A 631 -5.54 -9.30 -26.60
CA ASN A 631 -4.11 -9.40 -26.93
C ASN A 631 -3.23 -9.79 -25.73
N VAL A 632 -3.80 -9.89 -24.53
CA VAL A 632 -3.06 -10.30 -23.33
C VAL A 632 -2.80 -11.80 -23.39
N THR A 633 -1.54 -12.17 -23.17
CA THR A 633 -1.08 -13.56 -23.19
C THR A 633 -0.63 -14.04 -21.81
N THR A 634 -0.49 -13.12 -20.86
CA THR A 634 -0.07 -13.41 -19.48
C THR A 634 -0.88 -12.58 -18.49
N HIS A 635 -1.65 -13.25 -17.63
CA HIS A 635 -2.43 -12.63 -16.57
C HIS A 635 -2.78 -13.70 -15.52
N GLU A 636 -2.86 -13.34 -14.24
CA GLU A 636 -3.22 -14.31 -13.21
C GLU A 636 -4.03 -13.71 -12.07
N ALA A 637 -5.17 -14.32 -11.72
CA ALA A 637 -6.03 -13.81 -10.66
C ALA A 637 -6.52 -14.88 -9.68
N TRP A 638 -6.73 -14.51 -8.42
CA TRP A 638 -7.15 -15.40 -7.33
C TRP A 638 -8.28 -14.81 -6.50
N GLY A 639 -9.31 -15.62 -6.21
CA GLY A 639 -10.42 -15.28 -5.31
C GLY A 639 -11.25 -14.11 -5.83
N LEU A 640 -12.09 -14.37 -6.84
CA LEU A 640 -12.84 -13.32 -7.54
C LEU A 640 -14.35 -13.52 -7.39
N GLY A 641 -15.07 -12.50 -6.93
CA GLY A 641 -16.53 -12.49 -6.82
C GLY A 641 -17.18 -11.38 -7.64
N SER A 642 -18.28 -11.70 -8.33
CA SER A 642 -19.16 -10.71 -8.98
C SER A 642 -20.63 -11.01 -8.72
N TYR A 643 -21.38 -10.02 -8.25
CA TYR A 643 -22.75 -10.17 -7.80
C TYR A 643 -23.71 -9.35 -8.67
N CYS A 644 -24.94 -9.81 -8.84
CA CYS A 644 -26.00 -9.03 -9.49
C CYS A 644 -27.22 -8.82 -8.60
N TYR A 645 -27.80 -7.62 -8.70
CA TYR A 645 -29.07 -7.25 -8.08
C TYR A 645 -29.83 -6.26 -8.99
N PHE A 646 -30.28 -6.72 -10.16
CA PHE A 646 -30.94 -5.85 -11.17
C PHE A 646 -32.36 -5.43 -10.73
N ASN A 647 -32.48 -4.70 -9.63
CA ASN A 647 -33.76 -4.38 -8.98
C ASN A 647 -34.63 -3.42 -9.80
N VAL A 648 -34.04 -2.55 -10.63
CA VAL A 648 -34.79 -1.66 -11.52
C VAL A 648 -35.46 -2.46 -12.65
N ASN A 649 -34.76 -3.47 -13.18
CA ASN A 649 -35.33 -4.36 -14.18
C ASN A 649 -34.78 -5.79 -14.03
N PRO A 650 -35.49 -6.66 -13.27
CA PRO A 650 -35.03 -8.03 -13.00
C PRO A 650 -34.98 -8.95 -14.23
N ALA A 651 -35.49 -8.51 -15.39
CA ALA A 651 -35.37 -9.24 -16.65
C ALA A 651 -34.02 -9.02 -17.35
N VAL A 652 -33.21 -8.06 -16.87
CA VAL A 652 -31.83 -7.89 -17.31
C VAL A 652 -31.00 -9.10 -16.88
N ASN A 653 -30.12 -9.53 -17.77
CA ASN A 653 -29.19 -10.63 -17.56
C ASN A 653 -27.79 -10.17 -17.96
N SER A 654 -26.77 -10.70 -17.28
CA SER A 654 -25.38 -10.60 -17.70
C SER A 654 -24.91 -11.94 -18.26
N TYR A 655 -24.24 -11.92 -19.41
CA TYR A 655 -23.78 -13.17 -20.03
C TYR A 655 -22.67 -13.83 -19.20
N HIS A 656 -21.67 -13.07 -18.78
CA HIS A 656 -20.59 -13.54 -17.91
C HIS A 656 -20.11 -12.43 -16.97
N ALA A 657 -19.52 -12.83 -15.83
CA ALA A 657 -18.84 -11.88 -14.95
C ALA A 657 -17.39 -11.62 -15.37
N PHE A 658 -16.70 -12.64 -15.87
CA PHE A 658 -15.29 -12.57 -16.26
C PHE A 658 -15.15 -12.83 -17.76
N GLU A 659 -14.49 -11.92 -18.49
CA GLU A 659 -14.27 -12.04 -19.93
C GLU A 659 -12.78 -12.01 -20.24
N VAL A 660 -12.20 -13.13 -20.65
CA VAL A 660 -10.74 -13.26 -20.76
C VAL A 660 -10.30 -14.09 -21.96
N PRO A 661 -9.07 -13.88 -22.49
CA PRO A 661 -8.49 -14.78 -23.48
C PRO A 661 -8.35 -16.21 -22.95
N ASN A 662 -8.84 -17.19 -23.71
CA ASN A 662 -8.59 -18.60 -23.40
C ASN A 662 -7.20 -19.01 -23.91
N THR A 663 -6.17 -18.69 -23.13
CA THR A 663 -4.77 -19.03 -23.41
C THR A 663 -4.10 -19.54 -22.14
N SER A 664 -3.11 -20.42 -22.26
CA SER A 664 -2.46 -21.06 -21.10
C SER A 664 -1.75 -20.09 -20.13
N GLY A 665 -1.49 -18.85 -20.56
CA GLY A 665 -0.85 -17.83 -19.73
C GLY A 665 -1.83 -16.89 -19.02
N VAL A 666 -3.12 -16.94 -19.34
CA VAL A 666 -4.18 -16.15 -18.67
C VAL A 666 -4.94 -17.08 -17.74
N LYS A 667 -4.69 -17.00 -16.43
CA LYS A 667 -5.19 -17.96 -15.44
C LYS A 667 -6.05 -17.30 -14.37
N PHE A 668 -7.14 -17.95 -13.99
CA PHE A 668 -8.04 -17.51 -12.93
C PHE A 668 -8.26 -18.67 -11.97
N HIS A 669 -8.22 -18.36 -10.69
CA HIS A 669 -8.41 -19.30 -9.60
C HIS A 669 -9.53 -18.79 -8.70
N ASP A 670 -10.45 -19.68 -8.34
CA ASP A 670 -11.47 -19.44 -7.33
C ASP A 670 -12.38 -18.25 -7.70
N ALA A 671 -13.00 -18.34 -8.88
CA ALA A 671 -13.95 -17.35 -9.39
C ALA A 671 -15.40 -17.77 -9.09
N LEU A 672 -16.26 -16.80 -8.74
CA LEU A 672 -17.66 -17.04 -8.45
C LEU A 672 -18.60 -15.92 -8.86
N THR A 673 -19.87 -16.27 -9.03
CA THR A 673 -20.97 -15.34 -9.26
C THR A 673 -22.16 -15.59 -8.36
N VAL A 674 -22.86 -14.53 -7.94
CA VAL A 674 -24.05 -14.62 -7.07
C VAL A 674 -25.17 -13.73 -7.62
N SER A 675 -26.42 -14.23 -7.63
CA SER A 675 -27.61 -13.38 -7.78
C SER A 675 -28.20 -13.10 -6.40
N LEU A 676 -28.25 -11.82 -6.01
CA LEU A 676 -28.72 -11.41 -4.70
C LEU A 676 -30.25 -11.47 -4.66
N GLY A 677 -30.80 -12.37 -3.83
CA GLY A 677 -32.24 -12.56 -3.69
C GLY A 677 -32.93 -13.09 -4.95
N GLY A 678 -32.17 -13.65 -5.90
CA GLY A 678 -32.70 -14.08 -7.20
C GLY A 678 -33.12 -12.92 -8.12
N VAL A 679 -32.63 -11.70 -7.87
CA VAL A 679 -32.98 -10.50 -8.64
C VAL A 679 -31.95 -10.29 -9.76
N GLY A 680 -32.33 -10.71 -10.97
CA GLY A 680 -31.41 -10.75 -12.11
C GLY A 680 -30.61 -12.05 -12.18
N THR A 681 -29.89 -12.23 -13.28
CA THR A 681 -29.08 -13.45 -13.50
C THR A 681 -27.72 -13.13 -14.12
N ILE A 682 -26.74 -13.98 -13.81
CA ILE A 682 -25.48 -14.06 -14.56
C ILE A 682 -25.41 -15.46 -15.17
N THR A 683 -25.27 -15.56 -16.49
CA THR A 683 -25.44 -16.81 -17.25
C THR A 683 -24.25 -17.76 -17.07
N HIS A 684 -23.04 -17.21 -17.04
CA HIS A 684 -21.79 -17.93 -16.85
C HIS A 684 -20.89 -17.19 -15.87
N VAL A 685 -19.99 -17.91 -15.22
CA VAL A 685 -18.99 -17.27 -14.35
C VAL A 685 -17.96 -16.57 -15.23
N ILE A 686 -17.28 -17.32 -16.10
CA ILE A 686 -16.17 -16.84 -16.93
C ILE A 686 -16.32 -17.31 -18.38
N ASN A 687 -16.31 -16.37 -19.33
CA ASN A 687 -16.66 -16.61 -20.73
C ASN A 687 -17.92 -17.49 -20.83
N ASP A 688 -17.82 -18.67 -21.44
CA ASP A 688 -18.92 -19.64 -21.59
C ASP A 688 -18.91 -20.74 -20.50
N THR A 689 -18.14 -20.56 -19.42
CA THR A 689 -17.88 -21.56 -18.37
C THR A 689 -18.49 -21.17 -17.03
N GLY A 690 -18.95 -22.17 -16.28
CA GLY A 690 -19.66 -21.99 -15.02
C GLY A 690 -21.18 -21.99 -15.22
N ALA A 691 -21.89 -22.43 -14.19
CA ALA A 691 -23.35 -22.49 -14.22
C ALA A 691 -23.96 -21.09 -14.06
N VAL A 692 -25.21 -20.96 -14.51
CA VAL A 692 -26.04 -19.78 -14.20
C VAL A 692 -26.15 -19.59 -12.69
N THR A 693 -26.20 -18.34 -12.24
CA THR A 693 -26.45 -18.00 -10.83
C THR A 693 -27.72 -18.67 -10.31
N ALA A 694 -27.67 -19.22 -9.10
CA ALA A 694 -28.81 -19.80 -8.43
C ALA A 694 -29.79 -18.73 -7.90
N SER A 695 -31.07 -19.07 -7.77
CA SER A 695 -32.13 -18.14 -7.32
C SER A 695 -32.18 -17.94 -5.80
N ASN A 696 -31.42 -18.71 -5.02
CA ASN A 696 -31.41 -18.72 -3.55
C ASN A 696 -30.16 -18.04 -2.96
N THR A 697 -29.50 -17.15 -3.71
CA THR A 697 -28.30 -16.42 -3.27
C THR A 697 -27.14 -17.34 -2.88
N THR A 698 -26.93 -18.42 -3.63
CA THR A 698 -25.73 -19.27 -3.48
C THR A 698 -24.77 -19.09 -4.65
N PRO A 699 -23.44 -19.14 -4.41
CA PRO A 699 -22.45 -19.00 -5.45
C PRO A 699 -22.54 -20.07 -6.55
N SER A 700 -22.35 -19.64 -7.80
CA SER A 700 -21.89 -20.50 -8.90
C SER A 700 -20.38 -20.30 -9.07
N ASN A 701 -19.61 -21.40 -9.11
CA ASN A 701 -18.16 -21.38 -8.95
C ASN A 701 -17.43 -21.94 -10.18
N VAL A 702 -16.25 -21.39 -10.45
CA VAL A 702 -15.22 -21.95 -11.33
C VAL A 702 -13.89 -21.91 -10.57
N VAL A 703 -13.38 -23.10 -10.22
CA VAL A 703 -12.18 -23.23 -9.38
C VAL A 703 -10.90 -22.87 -10.16
N ASN A 704 -10.82 -23.23 -11.44
CA ASN A 704 -9.67 -22.90 -12.30
C ASN A 704 -10.15 -22.56 -13.71
N PHE A 705 -9.43 -21.67 -14.39
CA PHE A 705 -9.64 -21.33 -15.79
C PHE A 705 -8.35 -20.79 -16.43
N PRO A 706 -8.07 -21.08 -17.72
CA PRO A 706 -8.66 -22.16 -18.48
C PRO A 706 -8.24 -23.53 -17.95
#